data_AF-A0A075MKI3-F1
#
_entry.id   AF-A0A075MKI3-F1
#
_cell.length_a   1.000
_cell.length_b   1.000
_cell.length_c   1.000
_cell.angle_alpha   90.00
_cell.angle_beta   90.00
_cell.angle_gamma   90.00
#
_symmetry.space_group_name_H-M   'P 1'
#
loop_
_entity.id
_entity.type
_entity.pdbx_description
1 polymer ?
#
loop_
_entity_poly.entity_id
_entity_poly.type
_entity_poly.pdbx_seq_one_letter_code
_entity_poly.pdbx_strand_id
1 'polypeptide(L)'
;MKNPSNYERLQQNQEEIERKIAAYINTPLKDIPKPKEIEFDLQSPNYGKLIEQLEENRDAREGTKWTRNTLEDGSKVLIRDAHNVDPAAPPPLDSPESYKIQFLNAARAAEKLLGHALERKEIDELNASIARAEIRQAVGVFLGNIEGKSNIKTYNTLLVDYLKAAGIENAGKKISVAKDFGNLSDQHYHVTTITKQKDSEGKDSLVVESDAMLLGLTDNQKLQYLAIKHANRGENIELTMEGKPVNMDWYNNLAPHLKDLVHEHAGKIAEGKFVLPTQLRGELIGIRNAHSKTTYISSPLIDSKPITLEMKARTLHAGTASFHGKQISKEERQEIATENLRQLQSFVPQERTTTINVLNSPANPTGIDSAIHEQVGKGQEKLGGRRATTPFNIWRLASRNDNTGFEKILSDVGYISEKRGSLDIAKFLNTGKNEQAARTQLKRQKDAGYELEVLEALEHAIDAKHLMTTSHLFRDPNNSNLELSTEMNAVAFSLLHGALNKDAKLNNIALSEVVVQCASGKDRTGLELTDQTFKAANEKLQLKIAPSIKVENEALQLKDQQIENLKTQVKGGHTQFMASANGGTRGAHGIKKDTLAAFPQDPYKDNIEGLQQNTASYNKFKYEDREKQPLVTKIINKILDTVTKPFKRNKDEEITSPAIEKPRIAKFSDTDLKNFENEKVKMKEDIKPQTHGEHPKPKWVEGVIEKRQQQEATIQSER
;
A
#
# COMPACT_ATOMS: atom_id res chain seq x y z
N MET A 1 -23.89 21.67 -19.38
CA MET A 1 -22.45 21.35 -19.54
C MET A 1 -22.28 19.87 -19.27
N LYS A 2 -21.49 19.14 -20.07
CA LYS A 2 -21.17 17.72 -19.77
C LYS A 2 -20.29 17.68 -18.51
N ASN A 3 -20.54 16.74 -17.60
CA ASN A 3 -19.62 16.51 -16.48
C ASN A 3 -18.27 16.04 -17.04
N PRO A 4 -17.13 16.52 -16.50
CA PRO A 4 -15.82 16.04 -16.92
C PRO A 4 -15.68 14.54 -16.67
N SER A 5 -14.95 13.86 -17.54
CA SER A 5 -14.49 12.48 -17.30
C SER A 5 -13.59 12.40 -16.07
N ASN A 6 -13.39 11.19 -15.56
CA ASN A 6 -12.51 10.95 -14.40
C ASN A 6 -11.08 11.45 -14.65
N TYR A 7 -10.55 11.26 -15.87
CA TYR A 7 -9.24 11.78 -16.26
C TYR A 7 -9.20 13.32 -16.32
N GLU A 8 -10.17 13.95 -16.98
CA GLU A 8 -10.22 15.43 -17.07
C GLU A 8 -10.31 16.07 -15.69
N ARG A 9 -11.15 15.51 -14.80
CA ARG A 9 -11.26 15.96 -13.41
C ARG A 9 -9.93 15.81 -12.67
N LEU A 10 -9.23 14.68 -12.83
CA LEU A 10 -7.92 14.49 -12.21
C LEU A 10 -6.91 15.53 -12.69
N GLN A 11 -6.84 15.81 -13.99
CA GLN A 11 -5.92 16.82 -14.54
C GLN A 11 -6.24 18.22 -13.99
N GLN A 12 -7.52 18.63 -14.03
CA GLN A 12 -7.96 19.91 -13.48
C GLN A 12 -7.60 20.06 -12.00
N ASN A 13 -7.85 19.02 -11.19
CA ASN A 13 -7.50 19.05 -9.77
C ASN A 13 -5.98 19.12 -9.58
N GLN A 14 -5.17 18.41 -10.38
CA GLN A 14 -3.71 18.46 -10.29
C GLN A 14 -3.16 19.85 -10.64
N GLU A 15 -3.62 20.46 -11.73
CA GLU A 15 -3.25 21.82 -12.13
C GLU A 15 -3.65 22.84 -11.06
N GLU A 16 -4.86 22.73 -10.49
CA GLU A 16 -5.28 23.65 -9.43
C GLU A 16 -4.47 23.45 -8.15
N ILE A 17 -4.20 22.21 -7.74
CA ILE A 17 -3.33 21.90 -6.59
C ILE A 17 -1.95 22.54 -6.80
N GLU A 18 -1.33 22.37 -7.97
CA GLU A 18 -0.04 22.99 -8.30
C GLU A 18 -0.07 24.51 -8.14
N ARG A 19 -1.12 25.18 -8.65
CA ARG A 19 -1.30 26.63 -8.45
C ARG A 19 -1.44 27.02 -6.99
N LYS A 20 -2.17 26.24 -6.17
CA LYS A 20 -2.31 26.51 -4.72
C LYS A 20 -0.98 26.33 -4.00
N ILE A 21 -0.18 25.32 -4.37
CA ILE A 21 1.16 25.10 -3.82
C ILE A 21 2.07 26.28 -4.18
N ALA A 22 2.11 26.67 -5.46
CA ALA A 22 2.92 27.79 -5.93
C ALA A 22 2.56 29.11 -5.21
N ALA A 23 1.27 29.36 -4.98
CA ALA A 23 0.82 30.52 -4.19
C ALA A 23 1.25 30.42 -2.71
N TYR A 24 1.17 29.23 -2.11
CA TYR A 24 1.54 28.99 -0.72
C TYR A 24 3.04 29.21 -0.48
N ILE A 25 3.91 28.58 -1.27
CA ILE A 25 5.38 28.62 -1.06
C ILE A 25 5.98 30.01 -1.26
N ASN A 26 5.33 30.87 -2.04
CA ASN A 26 5.76 32.25 -2.27
C ASN A 26 5.18 33.24 -1.23
N THR A 27 4.53 32.75 -0.16
CA THR A 27 4.03 33.57 0.95
C THR A 27 4.95 33.43 2.17
N PRO A 28 5.32 34.53 2.87
CA PRO A 28 6.16 34.44 4.07
C PRO A 28 5.55 33.56 5.15
N LEU A 29 6.32 32.58 5.65
CA LEU A 29 5.92 31.74 6.77
C LEU A 29 6.04 32.54 8.07
N LYS A 30 4.98 32.53 8.89
CA LYS A 30 4.93 33.37 10.10
C LYS A 30 5.05 32.66 11.43
N ASP A 31 4.88 31.33 11.55
CA ASP A 31 4.89 30.70 12.89
C ASP A 31 5.26 29.20 12.87
N ILE A 32 5.88 28.74 13.97
CA ILE A 32 6.01 27.32 14.31
C ILE A 32 4.66 26.84 14.88
N PRO A 33 4.06 25.76 14.33
CA PRO A 33 2.77 25.27 14.81
C PRO A 33 2.87 24.75 16.25
N LYS A 34 1.81 24.94 17.04
CA LYS A 34 1.66 24.36 18.37
C LYS A 34 0.41 23.49 18.43
N PRO A 35 0.44 22.34 19.14
CA PRO A 35 -0.77 21.56 19.39
C PRO A 35 -1.84 22.41 20.08
N LYS A 36 -3.08 22.29 19.64
CA LYS A 36 -4.24 22.97 20.21
C LYS A 36 -4.86 22.12 21.31
N GLU A 37 -5.45 22.79 22.31
CA GLU A 37 -6.25 22.10 23.33
C GLU A 37 -7.44 21.37 22.70
N ILE A 38 -7.72 20.16 23.19
CA ILE A 38 -8.78 19.31 22.66
C ILE A 38 -10.11 19.77 23.24
N GLU A 39 -11.00 20.26 22.38
CA GLU A 39 -12.39 20.56 22.73
C GLU A 39 -13.30 19.44 22.22
N PHE A 40 -13.89 18.65 23.12
CA PHE A 40 -14.80 17.58 22.75
C PHE A 40 -16.04 17.53 23.65
N ASP A 41 -17.20 17.75 23.05
CA ASP A 41 -18.48 17.58 23.71
C ASP A 41 -18.89 16.11 23.68
N LEU A 42 -18.88 15.46 24.85
CA LEU A 42 -19.31 14.07 25.02
C LEU A 42 -20.82 13.86 24.85
N GLN A 43 -21.64 14.92 24.98
CA GLN A 43 -23.09 14.83 24.83
C GLN A 43 -23.51 14.83 23.36
N SER A 44 -22.83 15.61 22.53
CA SER A 44 -23.01 15.66 21.07
C SER A 44 -21.67 15.44 20.34
N PRO A 45 -21.11 14.22 20.36
CA PRO A 45 -19.76 13.96 19.88
C PRO A 45 -19.63 14.14 18.36
N ASN A 46 -18.78 15.07 17.93
CA ASN A 46 -18.31 15.15 16.55
C ASN A 46 -16.96 14.44 16.40
N TYR A 47 -17.01 13.11 16.27
CA TYR A 47 -15.83 12.28 16.16
C TYR A 47 -14.92 12.67 14.98
N GLY A 48 -15.50 13.03 13.82
CA GLY A 48 -14.72 13.40 12.64
C GLY A 48 -13.86 14.64 12.86
N LYS A 49 -14.45 15.71 13.44
CA LYS A 49 -13.73 16.94 13.79
C LYS A 49 -12.63 16.68 14.83
N LEU A 50 -12.91 15.86 15.84
CA LEU A 50 -11.91 15.52 16.86
C LEU A 50 -10.75 14.69 16.28
N ILE A 51 -11.05 13.70 15.43
CA ILE A 51 -10.03 12.91 14.73
C ILE A 51 -9.14 13.83 13.90
N GLU A 52 -9.71 14.77 13.16
CA GLU A 52 -8.95 15.75 12.37
C GLU A 52 -8.06 16.64 13.26
N GLN A 53 -8.58 17.12 14.39
CA GLN A 53 -7.80 17.92 15.34
C GLN A 53 -6.63 17.12 15.94
N LEU A 54 -6.82 15.83 16.23
CA LEU A 54 -5.76 14.96 16.72
C LEU A 54 -4.70 14.70 15.65
N GLU A 55 -5.09 14.58 14.38
CA GLU A 55 -4.16 14.48 13.24
C GLU A 55 -3.32 15.76 13.11
N GLU A 56 -3.95 16.94 13.18
CA GLU A 56 -3.25 18.24 13.15
C GLU A 56 -2.33 18.41 14.37
N ASN A 57 -2.75 17.98 15.56
CA ASN A 57 -1.94 18.03 16.79
C ASN A 57 -0.71 17.10 16.70
N ARG A 58 -0.88 15.90 16.13
CA ARG A 58 0.23 14.98 15.88
C ARG A 58 1.28 15.64 14.98
N ASP A 59 0.85 16.22 13.87
CA ASP A 59 1.75 16.89 12.93
C ASP A 59 2.40 18.16 13.51
N ALA A 60 1.66 18.93 14.31
CA ALA A 60 2.20 20.11 14.98
C ALA A 60 3.33 19.77 15.96
N ARG A 61 3.28 18.61 16.64
CA ARG A 61 4.38 18.13 17.51
C ARG A 61 5.65 17.83 16.74
N GLU A 62 5.51 17.43 15.48
CA GLU A 62 6.63 17.17 14.58
C GLU A 62 7.11 18.44 13.86
N GLY A 63 6.50 19.62 14.14
CA GLY A 63 6.84 20.89 13.49
C GLY A 63 6.14 21.10 12.14
N THR A 64 5.14 20.28 11.80
CA THR A 64 4.40 20.36 10.53
C THR A 64 3.15 21.23 10.66
N LYS A 65 3.01 22.24 9.79
CA LYS A 65 1.86 23.16 9.78
C LYS A 65 0.84 22.75 8.72
N TRP A 66 -0.45 22.87 9.06
CA TRP A 66 -1.54 22.59 8.13
C TRP A 66 -2.11 23.87 7.52
N THR A 67 -2.33 23.85 6.21
CA THR A 67 -3.11 24.86 5.48
C THR A 67 -4.15 24.17 4.63
N ARG A 68 -5.43 24.54 4.78
CA ARG A 68 -6.56 23.95 4.08
C ARG A 68 -6.99 24.85 2.93
N ASN A 69 -7.25 24.28 1.76
CA ASN A 69 -7.78 24.96 0.59
C ASN A 69 -8.98 24.18 0.03
N THR A 70 -9.76 24.84 -0.85
CA THR A 70 -10.86 24.23 -1.60
C THR A 70 -10.58 24.40 -3.09
N LEU A 71 -10.80 23.34 -3.86
CA LEU A 71 -10.73 23.33 -5.32
C LEU A 71 -12.06 23.77 -5.94
N GLU A 72 -12.06 24.08 -7.23
CA GLU A 72 -13.25 24.48 -7.99
C GLU A 72 -14.32 23.39 -8.00
N ASP A 73 -13.93 22.11 -8.00
CA ASP A 73 -14.85 20.95 -7.93
C ASP A 73 -15.43 20.71 -6.51
N GLY A 74 -15.06 21.57 -5.55
CA GLY A 74 -15.47 21.51 -4.15
C GLY A 74 -14.68 20.54 -3.27
N SER A 75 -13.78 19.72 -3.84
CA SER A 75 -12.85 18.89 -3.08
C SER A 75 -11.85 19.76 -2.30
N LYS A 76 -11.22 19.17 -1.29
CA LYS A 76 -10.36 19.90 -0.35
C LYS A 76 -8.90 19.53 -0.55
N VAL A 77 -8.01 20.49 -0.36
CA VAL A 77 -6.56 20.28 -0.35
C VAL A 77 -6.03 20.57 1.04
N LEU A 78 -5.15 19.71 1.52
CA LEU A 78 -4.38 19.90 2.74
C LEU A 78 -2.90 20.04 2.37
N ILE A 79 -2.33 21.22 2.59
CA ILE A 79 -0.90 21.47 2.51
C ILE A 79 -0.31 21.29 3.90
N ARG A 80 0.55 20.28 4.05
CA ARG A 80 1.35 19.96 5.24
C ARG A 80 2.75 20.53 5.03
N ASP A 81 3.02 21.69 5.60
CA ASP A 81 4.32 22.34 5.51
C ASP A 81 5.24 21.81 6.61
N ALA A 82 6.24 21.05 6.19
CA ALA A 82 7.25 20.41 7.02
C ALA A 82 8.64 21.01 6.79
N HIS A 83 8.76 22.29 6.38
CA HIS A 83 10.07 22.93 6.19
C HIS A 83 10.90 23.04 7.47
N ASN A 84 10.23 23.10 8.62
CA ASN A 84 10.85 23.33 9.93
C ASN A 84 11.00 22.04 10.75
N VAL A 85 10.81 20.86 10.14
CA VAL A 85 11.01 19.59 10.85
C VAL A 85 12.49 19.41 11.16
N ASP A 86 12.79 18.98 12.39
CA ASP A 86 14.16 18.63 12.79
C ASP A 86 14.47 17.19 12.34
N PRO A 87 15.38 16.99 11.36
CA PRO A 87 15.74 15.65 10.90
C PRO A 87 16.51 14.83 11.96
N ALA A 88 17.08 15.49 12.99
CA ALA A 88 17.75 14.81 14.09
C ALA A 88 16.79 14.29 15.16
N ALA A 89 15.56 14.81 15.22
CA ALA A 89 14.58 14.37 16.20
C ALA A 89 14.08 12.94 15.89
N PRO A 90 13.96 12.06 16.90
CA PRO A 90 13.55 10.67 16.68
C PRO A 90 12.15 10.61 16.03
N PRO A 91 11.88 9.62 15.16
CA PRO A 91 10.56 9.46 14.55
C PRO A 91 9.50 9.09 15.61
N PRO A 92 8.24 9.55 15.46
CA PRO A 92 7.18 9.26 16.42
C PRO A 92 6.64 7.84 16.25
N LEU A 93 7.42 6.83 16.67
CA LEU A 93 7.08 5.41 16.53
C LEU A 93 5.78 5.01 17.26
N ASP A 94 5.47 5.70 18.36
CA ASP A 94 4.32 5.48 19.24
C ASP A 94 3.61 6.80 19.59
N SER A 95 2.96 7.47 18.62
CA SER A 95 2.22 8.72 18.90
C SER A 95 0.93 8.44 19.71
N PRO A 96 0.74 9.07 20.89
CA PRO A 96 -0.49 8.96 21.67
C PRO A 96 -1.75 9.40 20.89
N GLU A 97 -1.65 10.46 20.10
CA GLU A 97 -2.73 10.94 19.23
C GLU A 97 -3.21 9.86 18.25
N SER A 98 -2.28 9.09 17.70
CA SER A 98 -2.59 8.00 16.76
C SER A 98 -3.45 6.93 17.43
N TYR A 99 -3.14 6.55 18.68
CA TYR A 99 -3.96 5.61 19.44
C TYR A 99 -5.34 6.19 19.83
N LYS A 100 -5.41 7.48 20.16
CA LYS A 100 -6.68 8.21 20.38
C LYS A 100 -7.56 8.19 19.16
N ILE A 101 -7.00 8.46 17.98
CA ILE A 101 -7.73 8.38 16.71
C ILE A 101 -8.28 6.97 16.46
N GLN A 102 -7.45 5.92 16.67
CA GLN A 102 -7.90 4.54 16.49
C GLN A 102 -9.07 4.17 17.42
N PHE A 103 -8.98 4.55 18.71
CA PHE A 103 -10.03 4.28 19.68
C PHE A 103 -11.32 5.05 19.38
N LEU A 104 -11.22 6.35 19.06
CA LEU A 104 -12.37 7.17 18.67
C LEU A 104 -13.07 6.60 17.43
N ASN A 105 -12.30 6.12 16.46
CA ASN A 105 -12.84 5.48 15.27
C ASN A 105 -13.58 4.17 15.59
N ALA A 106 -13.13 3.42 16.59
CA ALA A 106 -13.84 2.23 17.08
C ALA A 106 -15.09 2.59 17.90
N ALA A 107 -15.01 3.61 18.76
CA ALA A 107 -16.12 4.07 19.59
C ALA A 107 -17.30 4.59 18.73
N ARG A 108 -17.02 5.43 17.73
CA ARG A 108 -18.05 5.88 16.79
C ARG A 108 -18.71 4.72 16.04
N ALA A 109 -17.93 3.70 15.67
CA ALA A 109 -18.44 2.51 15.00
C ALA A 109 -19.34 1.69 15.92
N ALA A 110 -19.00 1.59 17.21
CA ALA A 110 -19.84 0.95 18.21
C ALA A 110 -21.17 1.68 18.40
N GLU A 111 -21.16 3.00 18.57
CA GLU A 111 -22.40 3.80 18.64
C GLU A 111 -23.27 3.61 17.39
N LYS A 112 -22.62 3.56 16.22
CA LYS A 112 -23.32 3.37 14.94
C LYS A 112 -24.02 2.02 14.86
N LEU A 113 -23.35 0.95 15.27
CA LEU A 113 -23.93 -0.39 15.33
C LEU A 113 -25.12 -0.46 16.29
N LEU A 114 -25.08 0.25 17.43
CA LEU A 114 -26.23 0.37 18.34
C LEU A 114 -27.41 1.06 17.66
N GLY A 115 -27.19 2.20 16.99
CA GLY A 115 -28.23 2.89 16.24
C GLY A 115 -28.88 1.99 15.20
N HIS A 116 -28.06 1.28 14.43
CA HIS A 116 -28.54 0.39 13.37
C HIS A 116 -29.31 -0.81 13.93
N ALA A 117 -28.91 -1.38 15.06
CA ALA A 117 -29.63 -2.49 15.68
C ALA A 117 -30.95 -2.05 16.32
N LEU A 118 -30.98 -0.85 16.93
CA LEU A 118 -32.18 -0.26 17.50
C LEU A 118 -33.24 0.02 16.42
N GLU A 119 -32.83 0.59 15.28
CA GLU A 119 -33.73 0.81 14.13
C GLU A 119 -34.33 -0.51 13.59
N ARG A 120 -33.55 -1.60 13.61
CA ARG A 120 -34.03 -2.94 13.25
C ARG A 120 -34.82 -3.65 14.36
N LYS A 121 -34.99 -3.01 15.52
CA LYS A 121 -35.65 -3.58 16.71
C LYS A 121 -35.00 -4.89 17.20
N GLU A 122 -33.70 -5.04 16.98
CA GLU A 122 -32.93 -6.20 17.45
C GLU A 122 -32.54 -6.08 18.93
N ILE A 123 -32.54 -4.86 19.44
CA ILE A 123 -32.19 -4.50 20.82
C ILE A 123 -33.21 -3.49 21.35
N ASP A 124 -33.37 -3.41 22.67
CA ASP A 124 -34.24 -2.41 23.30
C ASP A 124 -33.55 -1.04 23.48
N GLU A 125 -34.37 0.01 23.57
CA GLU A 125 -33.91 1.39 23.67
C GLU A 125 -33.12 1.68 24.96
N LEU A 126 -33.52 1.06 26.07
CA LEU A 126 -32.85 1.25 27.36
C LEU A 126 -31.42 0.72 27.32
N ASN A 127 -31.24 -0.52 26.87
CA ASN A 127 -29.93 -1.15 26.73
C ASN A 127 -29.04 -0.41 25.71
N ALA A 128 -29.61 0.05 24.60
CA ALA A 128 -28.89 0.88 23.63
C ALA A 128 -28.44 2.22 24.25
N SER A 129 -29.28 2.87 25.05
CA SER A 129 -28.96 4.12 25.73
C SER A 129 -27.86 3.96 26.79
N ILE A 130 -27.97 2.92 27.63
CA ILE A 130 -26.95 2.59 28.63
C ILE A 130 -25.59 2.35 27.96
N ALA A 131 -25.55 1.51 26.92
CA ALA A 131 -24.31 1.23 26.22
C ALA A 131 -23.69 2.48 25.55
N ARG A 132 -24.51 3.39 25.00
CA ARG A 132 -24.00 4.68 24.47
C ARG A 132 -23.38 5.55 25.57
N ALA A 133 -24.03 5.66 26.73
CA ALA A 133 -23.50 6.43 27.86
C ALA A 133 -22.14 5.88 28.32
N GLU A 134 -22.03 4.56 28.46
CA GLU A 134 -20.78 3.86 28.81
C GLU A 134 -19.68 4.05 27.78
N ILE A 135 -20.00 3.95 26.47
CA ILE A 135 -19.05 4.23 25.38
C ILE A 135 -18.51 5.67 25.50
N ARG A 136 -19.38 6.65 25.73
CA ARG A 136 -18.99 8.06 25.84
C ARG A 136 -18.14 8.31 27.08
N GLN A 137 -18.47 7.69 28.21
CA GLN A 137 -17.64 7.75 29.40
C GLN A 137 -16.24 7.17 29.14
N ALA A 138 -16.16 6.00 28.49
CA ALA A 138 -14.89 5.39 28.12
C ALA A 138 -14.07 6.29 27.17
N VAL A 139 -14.72 7.01 26.24
CA VAL A 139 -14.08 8.03 25.41
C VAL A 139 -13.51 9.17 26.25
N GLY A 140 -14.29 9.73 27.18
CA GLY A 140 -13.82 10.80 28.07
C GLY A 140 -12.58 10.40 28.86
N VAL A 141 -12.59 9.21 29.46
CA VAL A 141 -11.44 8.68 30.22
C VAL A 141 -10.23 8.43 29.31
N PHE A 142 -10.45 7.85 28.11
CA PHE A 142 -9.35 7.57 27.18
C PHE A 142 -8.67 8.84 26.66
N LEU A 143 -9.44 9.89 26.37
CA LEU A 143 -8.90 11.17 25.92
C LEU A 143 -8.03 11.85 26.99
N GLY A 144 -8.40 11.70 28.27
CA GLY A 144 -7.63 12.20 29.41
C GLY A 144 -6.35 11.41 29.71
N ASN A 145 -6.19 10.20 29.15
CA ASN A 145 -5.01 9.36 29.38
C ASN A 145 -3.87 9.71 28.39
N ILE A 146 -2.63 9.76 28.89
CA ILE A 146 -1.43 10.14 28.13
C ILE A 146 -0.71 8.90 27.55
N GLU A 147 -0.95 7.70 28.10
CA GLU A 147 -0.31 6.45 27.65
C GLU A 147 -1.21 5.66 26.67
N GLY A 148 -1.12 5.98 25.37
CA GLY A 148 -2.02 5.44 24.35
C GLY A 148 -1.86 3.94 24.02
N LYS A 149 -0.65 3.39 24.08
CA LYS A 149 -0.35 2.03 23.58
C LYS A 149 -0.75 0.90 24.52
N SER A 150 -0.50 1.05 25.81
CA SER A 150 -0.77 0.03 26.85
C SER A 150 -2.26 -0.23 27.03
N ASN A 151 -3.10 0.76 26.68
CA ASN A 151 -4.52 0.76 27.03
C ASN A 151 -5.48 0.46 25.88
N ILE A 152 -5.10 0.66 24.60
CA ILE A 152 -6.08 0.57 23.49
C ILE A 152 -6.78 -0.80 23.40
N LYS A 153 -6.07 -1.90 23.67
CA LYS A 153 -6.67 -3.25 23.66
C LYS A 153 -7.72 -3.40 24.76
N THR A 154 -7.42 -2.90 25.96
CA THR A 154 -8.32 -2.93 27.13
C THR A 154 -9.59 -2.13 26.83
N TYR A 155 -9.45 -0.92 26.32
CA TYR A 155 -10.60 -0.06 25.99
C TYR A 155 -11.40 -0.60 24.80
N ASN A 156 -10.75 -1.21 23.80
CA ASN A 156 -11.46 -1.93 22.74
C ASN A 156 -12.26 -3.13 23.28
N THR A 157 -11.76 -3.83 24.30
CA THR A 157 -12.53 -4.88 25.00
C THR A 157 -13.76 -4.29 25.67
N LEU A 158 -13.66 -3.12 26.31
CA LEU A 158 -14.82 -2.44 26.90
C LEU A 158 -15.90 -2.14 25.85
N LEU A 159 -15.52 -1.62 24.67
CA LEU A 159 -16.49 -1.39 23.58
C LEU A 159 -17.21 -2.69 23.17
N VAL A 160 -16.48 -3.81 23.11
CA VAL A 160 -17.07 -5.12 22.80
C VAL A 160 -18.03 -5.56 23.90
N ASP A 161 -17.64 -5.41 25.16
CA ASP A 161 -18.46 -5.81 26.31
C ASP A 161 -19.74 -4.97 26.40
N TYR A 162 -19.68 -3.65 26.16
CA TYR A 162 -20.85 -2.76 26.12
C TYR A 162 -21.83 -3.13 25.00
N LEU A 163 -21.32 -3.41 23.79
CA LEU A 163 -22.17 -3.86 22.69
C LEU A 163 -22.81 -5.23 22.98
N LYS A 164 -22.07 -6.17 23.58
CA LYS A 164 -22.62 -7.47 23.97
C LYS A 164 -23.70 -7.34 25.04
N ALA A 165 -23.48 -6.51 26.06
CA ALA A 165 -24.47 -6.23 27.10
C ALA A 165 -25.75 -5.63 26.51
N ALA A 166 -25.63 -4.85 25.43
CA ALA A 166 -26.77 -4.33 24.69
C ALA A 166 -27.44 -5.34 23.74
N GLY A 167 -26.97 -6.59 23.65
CA GLY A 167 -27.53 -7.63 22.78
C GLY A 167 -26.87 -7.76 21.40
N ILE A 168 -25.78 -7.05 21.11
CA ILE A 168 -25.09 -7.16 19.82
C ILE A 168 -24.15 -8.37 19.79
N GLU A 169 -24.57 -9.42 19.09
CA GLU A 169 -23.72 -10.58 18.85
C GLU A 169 -22.52 -10.27 17.95
N ASN A 170 -21.42 -11.01 18.14
CA ASN A 170 -20.18 -10.87 17.37
C ASN A 170 -19.62 -9.44 17.33
N ALA A 171 -19.87 -8.64 18.38
CA ALA A 171 -19.56 -7.21 18.47
C ALA A 171 -18.15 -6.86 17.97
N GLY A 172 -17.11 -7.57 18.41
CA GLY A 172 -15.73 -7.28 17.99
C GLY A 172 -15.48 -7.41 16.48
N LYS A 173 -16.11 -8.39 15.81
CA LYS A 173 -16.03 -8.52 14.34
C LYS A 173 -16.79 -7.40 13.65
N LYS A 174 -17.99 -7.06 14.14
CA LYS A 174 -18.82 -5.98 13.59
C LYS A 174 -18.11 -4.63 13.70
N ILE A 175 -17.53 -4.30 14.87
CA ILE A 175 -16.72 -3.09 15.07
C ILE A 175 -15.53 -3.06 14.11
N SER A 176 -14.83 -4.19 13.95
CA SER A 176 -13.64 -4.27 13.09
C SER A 176 -13.90 -3.87 11.64
N VAL A 177 -15.13 -4.06 11.13
CA VAL A 177 -15.52 -3.66 9.77
C VAL A 177 -16.16 -2.27 9.78
N ALA A 178 -17.08 -2.01 10.72
CA ALA A 178 -17.82 -0.74 10.80
C ALA A 178 -16.90 0.48 10.99
N LYS A 179 -15.78 0.35 11.70
CA LYS A 179 -14.81 1.44 11.87
C LYS A 179 -14.21 1.93 10.55
N ASP A 180 -14.13 1.07 9.54
CA ASP A 180 -13.51 1.43 8.26
C ASP A 180 -14.52 2.17 7.36
N PHE A 181 -15.83 1.98 7.56
CA PHE A 181 -16.87 2.82 6.95
C PHE A 181 -16.84 4.26 7.48
N GLY A 182 -16.40 4.45 8.73
CA GLY A 182 -16.27 5.79 9.33
C GLY A 182 -15.41 6.76 8.50
N ASN A 183 -14.47 6.26 7.70
CA ASN A 183 -13.70 7.09 6.76
C ASN A 183 -14.59 7.89 5.80
N LEU A 184 -15.70 7.30 5.35
CA LEU A 184 -16.67 7.93 4.44
C LEU A 184 -17.56 8.97 5.12
N SER A 185 -17.42 9.13 6.44
CA SER A 185 -18.02 10.20 7.23
C SER A 185 -17.05 11.36 7.48
N ASP A 186 -15.76 11.17 7.23
CA ASP A 186 -14.72 12.16 7.50
C ASP A 186 -14.42 13.00 6.27
N GLN A 187 -13.85 14.19 6.46
CA GLN A 187 -13.33 14.98 5.36
C GLN A 187 -12.14 14.25 4.70
N HIS A 188 -12.16 14.22 3.38
CA HIS A 188 -11.05 13.72 2.56
C HIS A 188 -10.31 14.89 1.91
N TYR A 189 -8.99 14.74 1.76
CA TYR A 189 -8.12 15.77 1.23
C TYR A 189 -7.26 15.23 0.09
N HIS A 190 -7.06 16.04 -0.94
CA HIS A 190 -5.81 15.98 -1.70
C HIS A 190 -4.70 16.42 -0.74
N VAL A 191 -3.63 15.64 -0.61
CA VAL A 191 -2.62 15.89 0.43
C VAL A 191 -1.31 16.27 -0.20
N THR A 192 -0.78 17.43 0.18
CA THR A 192 0.55 17.87 -0.18
C THR A 192 1.41 17.94 1.06
N THR A 193 2.67 17.54 0.97
CA THR A 193 3.67 17.72 2.02
C THR A 193 4.90 18.37 1.44
N ILE A 194 5.39 19.42 2.08
CA ILE A 194 6.55 20.17 1.61
C ILE A 194 7.68 20.02 2.61
N THR A 195 8.85 19.60 2.13
CA THR A 195 10.07 19.43 2.93
C THR A 195 11.19 20.27 2.34
N LYS A 196 12.17 20.63 3.17
CA LYS A 196 13.35 21.37 2.75
C LYS A 196 14.55 20.44 2.70
N GLN A 197 15.19 20.31 1.55
CA GLN A 197 16.32 19.41 1.31
C GLN A 197 17.50 20.21 0.74
N LYS A 198 18.73 19.67 0.82
CA LYS A 198 19.92 20.36 0.31
C LYS A 198 20.47 19.70 -0.96
N ASP A 199 21.00 20.52 -1.85
CA ASP A 199 21.76 20.07 -3.02
C ASP A 199 23.21 19.68 -2.69
N SER A 200 23.96 19.26 -3.71
CA SER A 200 25.39 18.91 -3.60
C SER A 200 26.28 20.08 -3.16
N GLU A 201 25.82 21.33 -3.29
CA GLU A 201 26.51 22.53 -2.82
C GLU A 201 26.02 22.97 -1.42
N GLY A 202 25.13 22.21 -0.80
CA GLY A 202 24.56 22.49 0.52
C GLY A 202 23.49 23.58 0.53
N LYS A 203 22.96 23.99 -0.64
CA LYS A 203 21.89 24.99 -0.76
C LYS A 203 20.52 24.36 -0.60
N ASP A 204 19.64 25.05 0.11
CA ASP A 204 18.28 24.60 0.36
C ASP A 204 17.44 24.62 -0.93
N SER A 205 16.61 23.59 -1.12
CA SER A 205 15.58 23.44 -2.14
C SER A 205 14.32 22.84 -1.51
N LEU A 206 13.16 23.06 -2.12
CA LEU A 206 11.91 22.45 -1.68
C LEU A 206 11.64 21.15 -2.42
N VAL A 207 11.24 20.12 -1.68
CA VAL A 207 10.71 18.87 -2.22
C VAL A 207 9.27 18.71 -1.77
N VAL A 208 8.37 18.63 -2.74
CA VAL A 208 6.92 18.57 -2.55
C VAL A 208 6.42 17.19 -2.95
N GLU A 209 5.84 16.46 -2.01
CA GLU A 209 5.09 15.23 -2.28
C GLU A 209 3.59 15.56 -2.30
N SER A 210 2.90 15.32 -3.41
CA SER A 210 1.47 15.64 -3.54
C SER A 210 0.67 14.45 -4.05
N ASP A 211 -0.30 14.01 -3.26
CA ASP A 211 -1.22 12.92 -3.54
C ASP A 211 -2.60 13.47 -3.89
N ALA A 212 -2.93 13.45 -5.19
CA ALA A 212 -4.24 13.82 -5.68
C ALA A 212 -5.18 12.61 -5.67
N MET A 213 -6.32 12.70 -4.97
CA MET A 213 -7.31 11.63 -4.92
C MET A 213 -7.85 11.27 -6.32
N LEU A 214 -7.95 9.97 -6.61
CA LEU A 214 -8.66 9.48 -7.81
C LEU A 214 -10.16 9.44 -7.52
N LEU A 215 -10.84 10.55 -7.83
CA LEU A 215 -12.25 10.78 -7.51
C LEU A 215 -13.16 10.45 -8.70
N GLY A 216 -14.00 9.43 -8.55
CA GLY A 216 -14.95 9.02 -9.58
C GLY A 216 -15.22 7.53 -9.55
N LEU A 217 -16.29 7.10 -10.21
CA LEU A 217 -16.69 5.70 -10.39
C LEU A 217 -16.88 5.43 -11.89
N THR A 218 -17.00 4.16 -12.27
CA THR A 218 -17.60 3.85 -13.57
C THR A 218 -19.11 4.08 -13.52
N ASP A 219 -19.75 4.22 -14.69
CA ASP A 219 -21.20 4.39 -14.77
C ASP A 219 -21.96 3.21 -14.14
N ASN A 220 -21.48 1.98 -14.35
CA ASN A 220 -22.05 0.78 -13.76
C ASN A 220 -21.95 0.80 -12.22
N GLN A 221 -20.78 1.08 -11.66
CA GLN A 221 -20.61 1.18 -10.21
C GLN A 221 -21.50 2.29 -9.61
N LYS A 222 -21.53 3.45 -10.28
CA LYS A 222 -22.36 4.59 -9.86
C LYS A 222 -23.84 4.24 -9.82
N LEU A 223 -24.35 3.56 -10.84
CA LEU A 223 -25.75 3.12 -10.90
C LEU A 223 -26.08 2.13 -9.78
N GLN A 224 -25.20 1.18 -9.49
CA GLN A 224 -25.40 0.24 -8.38
C GLN A 224 -25.50 0.95 -7.02
N TYR A 225 -24.62 1.92 -6.74
CA TYR A 225 -24.71 2.70 -5.51
C TYR A 225 -25.93 3.63 -5.47
N LEU A 226 -26.35 4.20 -6.61
CA LEU A 226 -27.60 4.96 -6.67
C LEU A 226 -28.82 4.07 -6.40
N ALA A 227 -28.84 2.85 -6.95
CA ALA A 227 -29.90 1.88 -6.65
C ALA A 227 -29.96 1.56 -5.16
N ILE A 228 -28.79 1.35 -4.51
CA ILE A 228 -28.72 1.16 -3.05
C ILE A 228 -29.26 2.38 -2.30
N LYS A 229 -28.84 3.59 -2.67
CA LYS A 229 -29.30 4.84 -2.05
C LYS A 229 -30.83 4.98 -2.10
N HIS A 230 -31.45 4.57 -3.20
CA HIS A 230 -32.88 4.75 -3.45
C HIS A 230 -33.75 3.58 -2.94
N ALA A 231 -33.16 2.43 -2.60
CA ALA A 231 -33.86 1.33 -1.97
C ALA A 231 -34.18 1.62 -0.50
N ASN A 232 -35.16 0.91 0.08
CA ASN A 232 -35.28 0.96 1.54
C ASN A 232 -34.11 0.24 2.18
N ARG A 233 -33.80 0.67 3.40
CA ARG A 233 -32.69 0.14 4.18
C ARG A 233 -32.82 -1.38 4.38
N GLY A 234 -31.78 -2.11 4.00
CA GLY A 234 -31.66 -3.57 4.19
C GLY A 234 -32.31 -4.44 3.11
N GLU A 235 -33.01 -3.85 2.14
CA GLU A 235 -33.67 -4.60 1.06
C GLU A 235 -32.68 -5.22 0.05
N ASN A 236 -33.16 -6.23 -0.68
CA ASN A 236 -32.48 -6.71 -1.88
C ASN A 236 -32.83 -5.79 -3.06
N ILE A 237 -31.89 -5.69 -4.00
CA ILE A 237 -31.99 -4.80 -5.15
C ILE A 237 -31.97 -5.64 -6.41
N GLU A 238 -32.94 -5.40 -7.27
CA GLU A 238 -32.95 -5.84 -8.66
C GLU A 238 -32.66 -4.62 -9.54
N LEU A 239 -31.58 -4.68 -10.32
CA LEU A 239 -31.15 -3.57 -11.17
C LEU A 239 -31.07 -4.06 -12.62
N THR A 240 -31.55 -3.24 -13.56
CA THR A 240 -31.34 -3.46 -14.99
C THR A 240 -30.67 -2.25 -15.61
N MET A 241 -29.76 -2.49 -16.56
CA MET A 241 -29.06 -1.47 -17.32
C MET A 241 -29.13 -1.86 -18.80
N GLU A 242 -29.66 -0.98 -19.64
CA GLU A 242 -29.88 -1.26 -21.08
C GLU A 242 -30.67 -2.55 -21.35
N GLY A 243 -31.67 -2.82 -20.52
CA GLY A 243 -32.52 -4.03 -20.63
C GLY A 243 -31.84 -5.33 -20.17
N LYS A 244 -30.62 -5.28 -19.63
CA LYS A 244 -29.90 -6.44 -19.08
C LYS A 244 -29.86 -6.38 -17.56
N PRO A 245 -30.04 -7.50 -16.84
CA PRO A 245 -29.88 -7.53 -15.40
C PRO A 245 -28.43 -7.21 -15.01
N VAL A 246 -28.26 -6.35 -14.01
CA VAL A 246 -26.99 -6.08 -13.34
C VAL A 246 -26.95 -6.92 -12.08
N ASN A 247 -25.90 -7.74 -11.94
CA ASN A 247 -25.76 -8.59 -10.75
C ASN A 247 -25.48 -7.73 -9.50
N MET A 248 -26.38 -7.82 -8.51
CA MET A 248 -26.31 -7.12 -7.23
C MET A 248 -25.99 -8.07 -6.05
N ASP A 249 -25.62 -9.33 -6.31
CA ASP A 249 -25.37 -10.35 -5.30
C ASP A 249 -24.28 -9.95 -4.30
N TRP A 250 -23.26 -9.19 -4.75
CA TRP A 250 -22.24 -8.65 -3.85
C TRP A 250 -22.82 -7.82 -2.69
N TYR A 251 -23.94 -7.12 -2.91
CA TYR A 251 -24.69 -6.35 -1.92
C TYR A 251 -25.82 -7.17 -1.30
N ASN A 252 -26.64 -7.84 -2.13
CA ASN A 252 -27.83 -8.58 -1.70
C ASN A 252 -27.49 -9.71 -0.73
N ASN A 253 -26.30 -10.31 -0.85
CA ASN A 253 -25.84 -11.40 0.02
C ASN A 253 -25.04 -10.89 1.24
N LEU A 254 -24.91 -9.58 1.45
CA LEU A 254 -24.30 -9.03 2.67
C LEU A 254 -25.20 -9.30 3.88
N ALA A 255 -24.57 -9.49 5.03
CA ALA A 255 -25.28 -9.54 6.30
C ALA A 255 -26.03 -8.21 6.56
N PRO A 256 -27.19 -8.21 7.25
CA PRO A 256 -28.03 -7.02 7.42
C PRO A 256 -27.29 -5.77 7.93
N HIS A 257 -26.46 -5.93 8.96
CA HIS A 257 -25.65 -4.82 9.51
C HIS A 257 -24.64 -4.23 8.52
N LEU A 258 -24.16 -5.00 7.53
CA LEU A 258 -23.27 -4.51 6.48
C LEU A 258 -24.07 -3.81 5.38
N LYS A 259 -25.24 -4.32 4.99
CA LYS A 259 -26.14 -3.64 4.04
C LYS A 259 -26.48 -2.24 4.52
N ASP A 260 -26.75 -2.11 5.81
CA ASP A 260 -27.02 -0.85 6.49
C ASP A 260 -25.87 0.15 6.39
N LEU A 261 -24.64 -0.32 6.64
CA LEU A 261 -23.44 0.52 6.52
C LEU A 261 -23.20 0.94 5.07
N VAL A 262 -23.40 0.03 4.11
CA VAL A 262 -23.28 0.37 2.68
C VAL A 262 -24.37 1.35 2.27
N HIS A 263 -25.63 1.14 2.68
CA HIS A 263 -26.78 1.98 2.35
C HIS A 263 -26.58 3.42 2.78
N GLU A 264 -26.15 3.63 4.01
CA GLU A 264 -25.87 4.96 4.57
C GLU A 264 -24.87 5.77 3.72
N HIS A 265 -23.84 5.11 3.19
CA HIS A 265 -22.77 5.76 2.45
C HIS A 265 -22.96 5.71 0.93
N ALA A 266 -23.91 4.95 0.42
CA ALA A 266 -24.09 4.70 -1.01
C ALA A 266 -24.26 6.00 -1.82
N GLY A 267 -25.02 6.96 -1.30
CA GLY A 267 -25.18 8.26 -1.97
C GLY A 267 -23.87 9.05 -2.09
N LYS A 268 -23.09 9.12 -1.00
CA LYS A 268 -21.78 9.79 -1.00
C LYS A 268 -20.77 9.10 -1.93
N ILE A 269 -20.80 7.77 -1.96
CA ILE A 269 -19.95 6.98 -2.86
C ILE A 269 -20.35 7.24 -4.32
N ALA A 270 -21.65 7.23 -4.64
CA ALA A 270 -22.17 7.51 -5.98
C ALA A 270 -21.83 8.92 -6.50
N GLU A 271 -21.67 9.90 -5.60
CA GLU A 271 -21.18 11.24 -5.96
C GLU A 271 -19.71 11.24 -6.42
N GLY A 272 -18.95 10.18 -6.14
CA GLY A 272 -17.54 10.06 -6.54
C GLY A 272 -16.64 11.09 -5.88
N LYS A 273 -16.95 11.49 -4.64
CA LYS A 273 -16.19 12.51 -3.87
C LYS A 273 -15.26 11.95 -2.80
N PHE A 274 -15.24 10.62 -2.63
CA PHE A 274 -14.46 9.95 -1.59
C PHE A 274 -13.58 8.85 -2.19
N VAL A 275 -12.42 8.67 -1.59
CA VAL A 275 -11.55 7.51 -1.84
C VAL A 275 -12.03 6.36 -0.97
N LEU A 276 -12.25 5.18 -1.55
CA LEU A 276 -12.77 4.06 -0.77
C LEU A 276 -11.74 3.49 0.21
N PRO A 277 -12.15 3.10 1.44
CA PRO A 277 -11.27 2.53 2.45
C PRO A 277 -10.68 1.18 2.03
N THR A 278 -9.38 1.00 2.23
CA THR A 278 -8.68 -0.22 1.79
C THR A 278 -9.12 -1.51 2.51
N GLN A 279 -9.73 -1.42 3.69
CA GLN A 279 -10.15 -2.64 4.42
C GLN A 279 -11.49 -3.19 3.92
N LEU A 280 -12.29 -2.39 3.22
CA LEU A 280 -13.63 -2.75 2.73
C LEU A 280 -13.56 -3.48 1.37
N ARG A 281 -12.70 -4.50 1.29
CA ARG A 281 -12.46 -5.28 0.06
C ARG A 281 -13.52 -6.36 -0.21
N GLY A 282 -14.34 -6.68 0.78
CA GLY A 282 -15.45 -7.61 0.63
C GLY A 282 -16.83 -6.96 0.63
N GLU A 283 -16.88 -5.67 1.00
CA GLU A 283 -18.11 -4.96 1.33
C GLU A 283 -18.45 -3.85 0.33
N LEU A 284 -17.45 -3.26 -0.33
CA LEU A 284 -17.64 -2.18 -1.31
C LEU A 284 -17.02 -2.58 -2.65
N ILE A 285 -17.63 -2.17 -3.76
CA ILE A 285 -17.03 -2.23 -5.10
C ILE A 285 -16.38 -0.89 -5.45
N GLY A 286 -15.29 -0.92 -6.21
CA GLY A 286 -14.49 0.24 -6.59
C GLY A 286 -13.03 0.18 -6.14
N ILE A 287 -12.22 1.08 -6.69
CA ILE A 287 -10.80 1.25 -6.34
C ILE A 287 -10.67 1.85 -4.95
N ARG A 288 -9.65 1.42 -4.21
CA ARG A 288 -9.48 1.77 -2.80
C ARG A 288 -8.13 2.42 -2.58
N ASN A 289 -8.06 3.34 -1.61
CA ASN A 289 -6.87 4.11 -1.29
C ASN A 289 -6.12 4.63 -2.54
N ALA A 290 -6.87 5.12 -3.52
CA ALA A 290 -6.37 5.39 -4.87
C ALA A 290 -6.05 6.87 -5.08
N HIS A 291 -4.82 7.16 -5.51
CA HIS A 291 -4.30 8.51 -5.68
C HIS A 291 -3.32 8.59 -6.86
N SER A 292 -3.06 9.80 -7.35
CA SER A 292 -1.91 10.14 -8.19
C SER A 292 -0.91 10.90 -7.34
N LYS A 293 0.23 10.28 -7.06
CA LYS A 293 1.35 10.96 -6.40
C LYS A 293 2.17 11.70 -7.45
N THR A 294 2.49 12.95 -7.18
CA THR A 294 3.40 13.79 -7.96
C THR A 294 4.49 14.33 -7.04
N THR A 295 5.73 14.31 -7.50
CA THR A 295 6.87 14.90 -6.80
C THR A 295 7.33 16.14 -7.55
N TYR A 296 7.34 17.28 -6.87
CA TYR A 296 7.90 18.52 -7.41
C TYR A 296 9.14 18.92 -6.63
N ILE A 297 10.11 19.49 -7.33
CA ILE A 297 11.37 19.94 -6.74
C ILE A 297 11.66 21.35 -7.23
N SER A 298 12.01 22.26 -6.32
CA SER A 298 12.42 23.62 -6.70
C SER A 298 13.88 23.67 -7.14
N SER A 299 14.24 24.72 -7.87
CA SER A 299 15.64 25.16 -7.91
C SER A 299 16.11 25.60 -6.50
N PRO A 300 17.43 25.74 -6.27
CA PRO A 300 17.96 26.27 -5.03
C PRO A 300 17.29 27.60 -4.66
N LEU A 301 16.92 27.71 -3.39
CA LEU A 301 16.25 28.88 -2.84
C LEU A 301 17.19 30.08 -2.86
N ILE A 302 16.76 31.14 -3.52
CA ILE A 302 17.47 32.41 -3.60
C ILE A 302 16.47 33.49 -3.19
N ASP A 303 16.78 34.24 -2.13
CA ASP A 303 15.88 35.20 -1.46
C ASP A 303 15.21 36.23 -2.40
N SER A 304 15.82 36.50 -3.56
CA SER A 304 15.36 37.50 -4.53
C SER A 304 14.52 36.96 -5.67
N LYS A 305 14.26 35.64 -5.74
CA LYS A 305 13.53 35.02 -6.86
C LYS A 305 12.29 34.26 -6.39
N PRO A 306 11.19 34.32 -7.16
CA PRO A 306 10.04 33.46 -6.90
C PRO A 306 10.44 31.99 -7.01
N ILE A 307 9.91 31.17 -6.10
CA ILE A 307 10.16 29.74 -6.10
C ILE A 307 9.36 29.12 -7.24
N THR A 308 10.07 28.49 -8.17
CA THR A 308 9.50 27.69 -9.26
C THR A 308 9.62 26.21 -8.95
N LEU A 309 8.55 25.46 -9.17
CA LEU A 309 8.51 24.01 -8.97
C LEU A 309 8.59 23.29 -10.31
N GLU A 310 9.31 22.17 -10.34
CA GLU A 310 9.39 21.29 -11.50
C GLU A 310 8.93 19.88 -11.11
N MET A 311 7.98 19.32 -11.86
CA MET A 311 7.55 17.94 -11.65
C MET A 311 8.65 16.98 -12.07
N LYS A 312 9.11 16.14 -11.16
CA LYS A 312 10.16 15.14 -11.41
C LYS A 312 9.69 13.69 -11.34
N ALA A 313 8.49 13.46 -10.82
CA ALA A 313 7.87 12.15 -10.84
C ALA A 313 6.34 12.25 -10.79
N ARG A 314 5.66 11.26 -11.40
CA ARG A 314 4.21 11.05 -11.27
C ARG A 314 3.91 9.55 -11.34
N THR A 315 3.13 9.06 -10.38
CA THR A 315 2.73 7.65 -10.28
C THR A 315 1.29 7.54 -9.82
N LEU A 316 0.48 6.73 -10.51
CA LEU A 316 -0.82 6.31 -10.00
C LEU A 316 -0.61 5.16 -9.02
N HIS A 317 -1.30 5.18 -7.89
CA HIS A 317 -1.25 4.07 -6.94
C HIS A 317 -2.61 3.81 -6.29
N ALA A 318 -2.80 2.57 -5.86
CA ALA A 318 -4.02 2.15 -5.18
C ALA A 318 -3.79 0.92 -4.29
N GLY A 319 -4.78 0.64 -3.44
CA GLY A 319 -5.02 -0.72 -2.96
C GLY A 319 -5.40 -1.65 -4.12
N THR A 320 -5.34 -2.96 -3.88
CA THR A 320 -5.64 -3.94 -4.92
C THR A 320 -7.03 -3.72 -5.54
N ALA A 321 -7.09 -3.83 -6.87
CA ALA A 321 -8.36 -3.84 -7.61
C ALA A 321 -9.17 -5.13 -7.41
N SER A 322 -8.56 -6.18 -6.85
CA SER A 322 -9.26 -7.44 -6.57
C SER A 322 -10.37 -7.28 -5.52
N PHE A 323 -11.39 -8.14 -5.62
CA PHE A 323 -12.52 -8.20 -4.70
C PHE A 323 -12.50 -9.51 -3.91
N HIS A 324 -12.80 -9.40 -2.62
CA HIS A 324 -12.66 -10.52 -1.66
C HIS A 324 -13.94 -10.82 -0.88
N GLY A 325 -15.11 -10.38 -1.37
CA GLY A 325 -16.40 -10.69 -0.79
C GLY A 325 -16.67 -12.19 -0.87
N LYS A 326 -16.74 -12.86 0.29
CA LYS A 326 -16.93 -14.32 0.36
C LYS A 326 -18.36 -14.77 0.06
N GLN A 327 -19.29 -13.84 0.06
CA GLN A 327 -20.73 -14.02 -0.12
C GLN A 327 -21.16 -14.23 -1.59
N ILE A 328 -20.20 -14.22 -2.53
CA ILE A 328 -20.43 -14.39 -3.97
C ILE A 328 -19.46 -15.39 -4.61
N SER A 329 -19.76 -15.80 -5.84
CA SER A 329 -18.97 -16.73 -6.66
C SER A 329 -17.57 -16.18 -7.00
N LYS A 330 -16.66 -17.04 -7.48
CA LYS A 330 -15.33 -16.58 -7.92
C LYS A 330 -15.42 -15.78 -9.22
N GLU A 331 -16.36 -16.15 -10.07
CA GLU A 331 -16.66 -15.53 -11.36
C GLU A 331 -17.12 -14.09 -11.16
N GLU A 332 -18.06 -13.86 -10.24
CA GLU A 332 -18.53 -12.51 -9.93
C GLU A 332 -17.42 -11.65 -9.27
N ARG A 333 -16.58 -12.23 -8.39
CA ARG A 333 -15.40 -11.51 -7.86
C ARG A 333 -14.47 -11.06 -8.98
N GLN A 334 -14.27 -11.89 -9.99
CA GLN A 334 -13.45 -11.55 -11.16
C GLN A 334 -14.09 -10.44 -12.00
N GLU A 335 -15.41 -10.46 -12.17
CA GLU A 335 -16.14 -9.40 -12.89
C GLU A 335 -16.02 -8.05 -12.16
N ILE A 336 -16.23 -8.03 -10.84
CA ILE A 336 -16.04 -6.84 -10.01
C ILE A 336 -14.59 -6.37 -10.06
N ALA A 337 -13.61 -7.26 -10.00
CA ALA A 337 -12.20 -6.89 -10.12
C ALA A 337 -11.88 -6.26 -11.48
N THR A 338 -12.46 -6.79 -12.56
CA THR A 338 -12.35 -6.21 -13.90
C THR A 338 -12.97 -4.81 -13.94
N GLU A 339 -14.12 -4.62 -13.30
CA GLU A 339 -14.77 -3.31 -13.20
C GLU A 339 -13.93 -2.30 -12.40
N ASN A 340 -13.29 -2.73 -11.31
CA ASN A 340 -12.38 -1.89 -10.55
C ASN A 340 -11.14 -1.50 -11.38
N LEU A 341 -10.63 -2.40 -12.22
CA LEU A 341 -9.54 -2.07 -13.15
C LEU A 341 -9.99 -1.10 -14.25
N ARG A 342 -11.22 -1.25 -14.76
CA ARG A 342 -11.84 -0.30 -15.70
C ARG A 342 -11.96 1.08 -15.08
N GLN A 343 -12.31 1.16 -13.80
CA GLN A 343 -12.30 2.41 -13.05
C GLN A 343 -10.90 3.03 -13.00
N LEU A 344 -9.83 2.26 -12.73
CA LEU A 344 -8.45 2.79 -12.79
C LEU A 344 -8.11 3.32 -14.18
N GLN A 345 -8.44 2.56 -15.23
CA GLN A 345 -8.19 2.96 -16.61
C GLN A 345 -8.93 4.25 -16.99
N SER A 346 -10.06 4.58 -16.34
CA SER A 346 -10.78 5.83 -16.57
C SER A 346 -10.05 7.10 -16.09
N PHE A 347 -9.00 6.96 -15.27
CA PHE A 347 -8.11 8.05 -14.85
C PHE A 347 -6.88 8.20 -15.76
N VAL A 348 -6.89 7.53 -16.91
CA VAL A 348 -5.85 7.56 -17.93
C VAL A 348 -6.51 7.96 -19.25
N PRO A 349 -5.83 8.70 -20.15
CA PRO A 349 -6.35 9.02 -21.48
C PRO A 349 -6.82 7.78 -22.25
N GLN A 350 -7.88 7.91 -23.06
CA GLN A 350 -8.52 6.79 -23.76
C GLN A 350 -7.57 6.06 -24.73
N GLU A 351 -6.58 6.76 -25.27
CA GLU A 351 -5.57 6.22 -26.18
C GLU A 351 -4.43 5.44 -25.48
N ARG A 352 -4.42 5.42 -24.14
CA ARG A 352 -3.38 4.77 -23.35
C ARG A 352 -3.89 3.51 -22.64
N THR A 353 -2.96 2.60 -22.34
CA THR A 353 -3.24 1.41 -21.52
C THR A 353 -2.72 1.59 -20.09
N THR A 354 -3.02 0.63 -19.22
CA THR A 354 -2.42 0.55 -17.88
C THR A 354 -1.52 -0.67 -17.77
N THR A 355 -0.41 -0.53 -17.05
CA THR A 355 0.40 -1.63 -16.53
C THR A 355 0.26 -1.64 -15.01
N ILE A 356 -0.41 -2.66 -14.45
CA ILE A 356 -0.55 -2.79 -13.00
C ILE A 356 0.67 -3.50 -12.43
N ASN A 357 1.50 -2.78 -11.68
CA ASN A 357 2.62 -3.36 -10.95
C ASN A 357 2.15 -3.85 -9.56
N VAL A 358 2.10 -5.17 -9.39
CA VAL A 358 1.65 -5.83 -8.16
C VAL A 358 2.85 -6.13 -7.26
N LEU A 359 2.91 -5.46 -6.11
CA LEU A 359 3.98 -5.60 -5.10
C LEU A 359 3.79 -6.80 -4.16
N ASN A 360 2.73 -7.59 -4.36
CA ASN A 360 2.42 -8.81 -3.61
C ASN A 360 3.15 -10.01 -4.21
N SER A 361 3.52 -11.00 -3.38
CA SER A 361 4.13 -12.23 -3.91
C SER A 361 3.04 -13.28 -4.18
N PRO A 362 2.93 -13.80 -5.41
CA PRO A 362 1.95 -14.85 -5.71
C PRO A 362 2.25 -16.16 -4.97
N ALA A 363 3.50 -16.35 -4.54
CA ALA A 363 3.94 -17.54 -3.80
C ALA A 363 3.67 -17.45 -2.29
N ASN A 364 3.18 -16.31 -1.78
CA ASN A 364 2.85 -16.19 -0.37
C ASN A 364 1.68 -17.14 -0.01
N PRO A 365 1.91 -18.19 0.80
CA PRO A 365 0.89 -19.20 1.11
C PRO A 365 -0.18 -18.66 2.08
N THR A 366 0.04 -17.47 2.64
CA THR A 366 -0.85 -16.85 3.61
C THR A 366 -1.53 -15.62 3.02
N GLY A 367 -2.85 -15.52 3.23
CA GLY A 367 -3.62 -14.33 2.85
C GLY A 367 -4.19 -14.38 1.44
N ILE A 368 -4.20 -13.23 0.78
CA ILE A 368 -4.96 -12.98 -0.46
C ILE A 368 -4.07 -12.75 -1.69
N ASP A 369 -2.75 -12.81 -1.54
CA ASP A 369 -1.80 -12.40 -2.57
C ASP A 369 -1.98 -13.19 -3.88
N SER A 370 -2.18 -14.51 -3.81
CA SER A 370 -2.44 -15.35 -4.99
C SER A 370 -3.72 -14.93 -5.73
N ALA A 371 -4.80 -14.65 -4.98
CA ALA A 371 -6.07 -14.20 -5.55
C ALA A 371 -5.97 -12.79 -6.16
N ILE A 372 -5.16 -11.90 -5.58
CA ILE A 372 -4.85 -10.59 -6.16
C ILE A 372 -4.23 -10.78 -7.55
N HIS A 373 -3.22 -11.65 -7.64
CA HIS A 373 -2.50 -11.90 -8.89
C HIS A 373 -3.40 -12.47 -9.97
N GLU A 374 -4.21 -13.47 -9.64
CA GLU A 374 -5.15 -14.08 -10.56
C GLU A 374 -6.17 -13.05 -11.08
N GLN A 375 -6.79 -12.30 -10.17
CA GLN A 375 -7.84 -11.36 -10.54
C GLN A 375 -7.33 -10.18 -11.36
N VAL A 376 -6.18 -9.62 -10.97
CA VAL A 376 -5.55 -8.51 -11.70
C VAL A 376 -5.08 -8.97 -13.07
N GLY A 377 -4.46 -10.16 -13.17
CA GLY A 377 -3.97 -10.70 -14.44
C GLY A 377 -5.10 -10.90 -15.46
N LYS A 378 -6.15 -11.65 -15.07
CA LYS A 378 -7.33 -11.91 -15.93
C LYS A 378 -8.07 -10.61 -16.30
N GLY A 379 -8.19 -9.69 -15.35
CA GLY A 379 -8.85 -8.42 -15.59
C GLY A 379 -8.09 -7.50 -16.55
N GLN A 380 -6.76 -7.42 -16.42
CA GLN A 380 -5.91 -6.67 -17.36
C GLN A 380 -5.93 -7.27 -18.76
N GLU A 381 -5.86 -8.59 -18.89
CA GLU A 381 -5.99 -9.28 -20.18
C GLU A 381 -7.32 -8.92 -20.88
N LYS A 382 -8.44 -8.95 -20.14
CA LYS A 382 -9.76 -8.59 -20.66
C LYS A 382 -9.89 -7.12 -21.08
N LEU A 383 -9.11 -6.22 -20.46
CA LEU A 383 -9.12 -4.79 -20.75
C LEU A 383 -8.03 -4.36 -21.75
N GLY A 384 -7.21 -5.30 -22.25
CA GLY A 384 -6.07 -5.01 -23.12
C GLY A 384 -4.90 -4.32 -22.42
N GLY A 385 -4.91 -4.30 -21.08
CA GLY A 385 -3.81 -3.80 -20.26
C GLY A 385 -2.79 -4.89 -19.90
N ARG A 386 -1.85 -4.57 -19.02
CA ARG A 386 -0.73 -5.46 -18.66
C ARG A 386 -0.52 -5.53 -17.15
N ARG A 387 0.23 -6.55 -16.73
CA ARG A 387 0.67 -6.74 -15.34
C ARG A 387 2.20 -6.78 -15.28
N ALA A 388 2.74 -6.24 -14.19
CA ALA A 388 4.09 -6.50 -13.71
C ALA A 388 4.02 -7.00 -12.26
N THR A 389 5.00 -7.77 -11.80
CA THR A 389 5.04 -8.36 -10.46
C THR A 389 6.40 -8.13 -9.83
N THR A 390 6.47 -7.19 -8.89
CA THR A 390 7.70 -6.84 -8.16
C THR A 390 7.50 -7.07 -6.65
N PRO A 391 7.53 -8.33 -6.18
CA PRO A 391 7.20 -8.66 -4.81
C PRO A 391 8.29 -8.21 -3.81
N PHE A 392 7.85 -7.56 -2.74
CA PHE A 392 8.75 -6.97 -1.74
C PHE A 392 8.98 -7.85 -0.50
N ASN A 393 8.15 -8.87 -0.29
CA ASN A 393 8.25 -9.74 0.90
C ASN A 393 9.27 -10.87 0.69
N ILE A 394 9.53 -11.65 1.74
CA ILE A 394 10.47 -12.79 1.68
C ILE A 394 10.05 -13.89 0.69
N TRP A 395 8.74 -14.01 0.43
CA TRP A 395 8.19 -14.98 -0.53
C TRP A 395 8.53 -14.65 -1.99
N ARG A 396 9.11 -13.47 -2.27
CA ARG A 396 9.71 -13.15 -3.57
C ARG A 396 10.72 -14.21 -4.01
N LEU A 397 11.44 -14.83 -3.06
CA LEU A 397 12.44 -15.86 -3.35
C LEU A 397 11.82 -17.17 -3.87
N ALA A 398 10.51 -17.34 -3.72
CA ALA A 398 9.77 -18.54 -4.13
C ALA A 398 8.90 -18.31 -5.38
N SER A 399 8.84 -17.09 -5.92
CA SER A 399 8.03 -16.74 -7.10
C SER A 399 8.89 -16.25 -8.24
N ARG A 400 8.58 -16.67 -9.48
CA ARG A 400 9.07 -15.96 -10.66
C ARG A 400 8.31 -14.65 -10.83
N ASN A 401 9.03 -13.56 -11.10
CA ASN A 401 8.43 -12.29 -11.46
C ASN A 401 7.83 -12.38 -12.87
N ASP A 402 6.59 -11.96 -13.03
CA ASP A 402 6.00 -11.65 -14.33
C ASP A 402 6.25 -10.18 -14.61
N ASN A 403 7.19 -9.88 -15.52
CA ASN A 403 7.56 -8.52 -15.88
C ASN A 403 7.16 -8.16 -17.31
N THR A 404 6.24 -8.91 -17.93
CA THR A 404 5.81 -8.70 -19.33
C THR A 404 5.29 -7.28 -19.58
N GLY A 405 4.59 -6.69 -18.60
CA GLY A 405 4.16 -5.29 -18.65
C GLY A 405 5.32 -4.29 -18.72
N PHE A 406 6.41 -4.56 -18.01
CA PHE A 406 7.62 -3.72 -18.06
C PHE A 406 8.45 -3.95 -19.31
N GLU A 407 8.53 -5.19 -19.81
CA GLU A 407 9.23 -5.49 -21.07
C GLU A 407 8.69 -4.68 -22.25
N LYS A 408 7.36 -4.52 -22.32
CA LYS A 408 6.74 -3.70 -23.37
C LYS A 408 7.16 -2.23 -23.28
N ILE A 409 7.14 -1.65 -22.08
CA ILE A 409 7.53 -0.25 -21.86
C ILE A 409 9.00 -0.04 -22.25
N LEU A 410 9.89 -0.95 -21.84
CA LEU A 410 11.31 -0.88 -22.21
C LEU A 410 11.52 -1.07 -23.71
N SER A 411 10.72 -1.91 -24.36
CA SER A 411 10.76 -2.06 -25.82
C SER A 411 10.35 -0.77 -26.55
N ASP A 412 9.36 -0.05 -26.03
CA ASP A 412 8.96 1.26 -26.56
C ASP A 412 10.10 2.30 -26.45
N VAL A 413 10.80 2.33 -25.31
CA VAL A 413 12.02 3.15 -25.16
C VAL A 413 13.12 2.67 -26.12
N GLY A 414 13.23 1.36 -26.34
CA GLY A 414 14.15 0.77 -27.30
C GLY A 414 13.89 1.26 -28.73
N TYR A 415 12.62 1.32 -29.15
CA TYR A 415 12.22 1.88 -30.44
C TYR A 415 12.58 3.37 -30.56
N ILE A 416 12.29 4.18 -29.53
CA ILE A 416 12.67 5.61 -29.50
C ILE A 416 14.20 5.75 -29.62
N SER A 417 14.93 4.93 -28.86
CA SER A 417 16.39 4.92 -28.86
C SER A 417 16.95 4.62 -30.25
N GLU A 418 16.39 3.64 -30.96
CA GLU A 418 16.78 3.31 -32.33
C GLU A 418 16.56 4.49 -33.28
N LYS A 419 15.40 5.17 -33.19
CA LYS A 419 15.10 6.37 -33.99
C LYS A 419 16.02 7.54 -33.72
N ARG A 420 16.59 7.63 -32.50
CA ARG A 420 17.60 8.62 -32.13
C ARG A 420 19.04 8.18 -32.47
N GLY A 421 19.23 7.04 -33.12
CA GLY A 421 20.55 6.50 -33.48
C GLY A 421 21.27 5.77 -32.34
N SER A 422 20.61 5.53 -31.21
CA SER A 422 21.14 4.81 -30.05
C SER A 422 20.97 3.29 -30.21
N LEU A 423 21.59 2.70 -31.24
CA LEU A 423 21.38 1.31 -31.63
C LEU A 423 21.75 0.27 -30.56
N ASP A 424 22.85 0.47 -29.82
CA ASP A 424 23.27 -0.48 -28.78
C ASP A 424 22.33 -0.44 -27.57
N ILE A 425 21.87 0.77 -27.20
CA ILE A 425 20.85 0.95 -26.17
C ILE A 425 19.55 0.26 -26.60
N ALA A 426 19.06 0.52 -27.81
CA ALA A 426 17.85 -0.09 -28.35
C ALA A 426 17.92 -1.63 -28.33
N LYS A 427 19.06 -2.19 -28.77
CA LYS A 427 19.30 -3.63 -28.77
C LYS A 427 19.26 -4.22 -27.35
N PHE A 428 19.87 -3.55 -26.38
CA PHE A 428 19.86 -4.02 -24.99
C PHE A 428 18.45 -3.98 -24.39
N LEU A 429 17.71 -2.88 -24.56
CA LEU A 429 16.35 -2.75 -24.03
C LEU A 429 15.40 -3.81 -24.60
N ASN A 430 15.51 -4.11 -25.90
CA ASN A 430 14.69 -5.11 -26.57
C ASN A 430 15.09 -6.56 -26.24
N THR A 431 16.38 -6.86 -26.11
CA THR A 431 16.87 -8.26 -26.05
C THR A 431 17.48 -8.68 -24.71
N GLY A 432 17.84 -7.72 -23.85
CA GLY A 432 18.64 -7.96 -22.65
C GLY A 432 20.10 -8.31 -22.92
N LYS A 433 20.58 -8.19 -24.17
CA LYS A 433 21.96 -8.54 -24.56
C LYS A 433 22.80 -7.30 -24.83
N ASN A 434 24.11 -7.41 -24.61
CA ASN A 434 25.11 -6.37 -24.85
C ASN A 434 25.00 -5.13 -23.93
N GLU A 435 24.69 -5.32 -22.65
CA GLU A 435 24.61 -4.22 -21.68
C GLU A 435 25.83 -3.28 -21.70
N GLN A 436 27.05 -3.83 -21.74
CA GLN A 436 28.27 -3.04 -21.75
C GLN A 436 28.35 -2.08 -22.95
N ALA A 437 27.86 -2.50 -24.11
CA ALA A 437 27.81 -1.66 -25.31
C ALA A 437 26.80 -0.52 -25.12
N ALA A 438 25.62 -0.81 -24.57
CA ALA A 438 24.60 0.20 -24.24
C ALA A 438 25.14 1.25 -23.25
N ARG A 439 25.77 0.82 -22.15
CA ARG A 439 26.39 1.73 -21.16
C ARG A 439 27.53 2.56 -21.76
N THR A 440 28.34 1.96 -22.64
CA THR A 440 29.41 2.67 -23.35
C THR A 440 28.84 3.72 -24.31
N GLN A 441 27.77 3.40 -25.03
CA GLN A 441 27.09 4.34 -25.91
C GLN A 441 26.48 5.51 -25.12
N LEU A 442 25.79 5.22 -24.01
CA LEU A 442 25.22 6.24 -23.12
C LEU A 442 26.31 7.21 -22.63
N LYS A 443 27.45 6.69 -22.17
CA LYS A 443 28.58 7.52 -21.74
C LYS A 443 29.10 8.41 -22.86
N ARG A 444 29.31 7.87 -24.07
CA ARG A 444 29.75 8.67 -25.22
C ARG A 444 28.75 9.79 -25.57
N GLN A 445 27.45 9.53 -25.42
CA GLN A 445 26.41 10.54 -25.65
C GLN A 445 26.41 11.63 -24.56
N LYS A 446 26.65 11.25 -23.28
CA LYS A 446 26.90 12.20 -22.18
C LYS A 446 28.10 13.09 -22.50
N ASP A 447 29.23 12.51 -22.90
CA ASP A 447 30.45 13.25 -23.26
C ASP A 447 30.26 14.16 -24.49
N ALA A 448 29.37 13.78 -25.40
CA ALA A 448 29.02 14.55 -26.60
C ALA A 448 27.98 15.66 -26.36
N GLY A 449 27.52 15.86 -25.11
CA GLY A 449 26.60 16.94 -24.75
C GLY A 449 25.16 16.72 -25.22
N TYR A 450 24.71 15.47 -25.32
CA TYR A 450 23.30 15.18 -25.57
C TYR A 450 22.43 15.68 -24.40
N GLU A 451 21.14 15.87 -24.66
CA GLU A 451 20.17 16.37 -23.68
C GLU A 451 20.17 15.51 -22.40
N LEU A 452 20.51 16.11 -21.25
CA LEU A 452 20.74 15.39 -20.01
C LEU A 452 19.53 14.57 -19.56
N GLU A 453 18.32 15.16 -19.60
CA GLU A 453 17.09 14.49 -19.16
C GLU A 453 16.74 13.25 -20.02
N VAL A 454 17.12 13.27 -21.30
CA VAL A 454 16.97 12.09 -22.18
C VAL A 454 17.95 11.01 -21.74
N LEU A 455 19.20 11.37 -21.45
CA LEU A 455 20.23 10.42 -21.03
C LEU A 455 19.91 9.81 -19.67
N GLU A 456 19.37 10.60 -18.74
CA GLU A 456 18.84 10.13 -17.45
C GLU A 456 17.72 9.11 -17.67
N ALA A 457 16.74 9.41 -18.53
CA ALA A 457 15.66 8.48 -18.86
C ALA A 457 16.18 7.16 -19.49
N LEU A 458 17.21 7.24 -20.34
CA LEU A 458 17.85 6.06 -20.93
C LEU A 458 18.67 5.26 -19.90
N GLU A 459 19.30 5.94 -18.95
CA GLU A 459 20.01 5.30 -17.83
C GLU A 459 19.03 4.48 -16.98
N HIS A 460 17.91 5.08 -16.56
CA HIS A 460 16.83 4.37 -15.86
C HIS A 460 16.32 3.16 -16.64
N ALA A 461 16.15 3.28 -17.96
CA ALA A 461 15.71 2.16 -18.80
C ALA A 461 16.74 1.03 -18.86
N ILE A 462 18.03 1.37 -18.97
CA ILE A 462 19.13 0.40 -18.94
C ILE A 462 19.19 -0.30 -17.58
N ASP A 463 19.09 0.44 -16.47
CA ASP A 463 19.15 -0.12 -15.13
C ASP A 463 17.94 -1.01 -14.82
N ALA A 464 16.73 -0.59 -15.20
CA ALA A 464 15.53 -1.43 -15.14
C ALA A 464 15.70 -2.72 -15.93
N LYS A 465 16.22 -2.65 -17.17
CA LYS A 465 16.45 -3.84 -17.99
C LYS A 465 17.50 -4.77 -17.38
N HIS A 466 18.59 -4.20 -16.85
CA HIS A 466 19.60 -4.95 -16.13
C HIS A 466 18.97 -5.73 -14.98
N LEU A 467 18.27 -5.03 -14.07
CA LEU A 467 17.59 -5.63 -12.92
C LEU A 467 16.62 -6.73 -13.34
N MET A 468 15.83 -6.53 -14.41
CA MET A 468 14.94 -7.58 -14.93
C MET A 468 15.70 -8.84 -15.38
N THR A 469 16.86 -8.68 -16.01
CA THR A 469 17.66 -9.81 -16.51
C THR A 469 18.51 -10.48 -15.42
N THR A 470 18.85 -9.78 -14.33
CA THR A 470 19.78 -10.28 -13.28
C THR A 470 19.11 -10.62 -11.95
N SER A 471 17.89 -10.13 -11.67
CA SER A 471 17.10 -10.33 -10.43
C SER A 471 16.74 -11.78 -10.07
N HIS A 472 17.17 -12.78 -10.84
CA HIS A 472 16.88 -14.19 -10.63
C HIS A 472 17.84 -14.92 -9.68
N LEU A 473 18.85 -14.23 -9.13
CA LEU A 473 19.82 -14.86 -8.23
C LEU A 473 19.30 -14.79 -6.78
N PHE A 474 19.02 -15.96 -6.21
CA PHE A 474 18.48 -16.27 -4.87
C PHE A 474 19.23 -15.69 -3.65
N ARG A 475 20.02 -14.62 -3.80
CA ARG A 475 20.91 -14.06 -2.78
C ARG A 475 20.95 -12.54 -2.77
N ASP A 476 19.97 -11.85 -3.35
CA ASP A 476 19.96 -10.39 -3.32
C ASP A 476 19.59 -9.85 -1.92
N PRO A 477 20.55 -9.27 -1.18
CA PRO A 477 20.29 -8.71 0.15
C PRO A 477 19.40 -7.47 0.08
N ASN A 478 19.38 -6.74 -1.05
CA ASN A 478 18.79 -5.40 -1.18
C ASN A 478 17.40 -5.38 -1.83
N ASN A 479 16.83 -6.53 -2.19
CA ASN A 479 15.53 -6.63 -2.86
C ASN A 479 15.41 -5.71 -4.10
N SER A 480 16.12 -6.07 -5.17
CA SER A 480 16.09 -5.47 -6.51
C SER A 480 14.70 -5.23 -7.09
N ASN A 481 13.64 -5.86 -6.57
CA ASN A 481 12.26 -5.55 -6.97
C ASN A 481 11.83 -4.14 -6.59
N LEU A 482 12.29 -3.60 -5.44
CA LEU A 482 12.05 -2.21 -5.08
C LEU A 482 12.71 -1.30 -6.10
N GLU A 483 14.00 -1.52 -6.34
CA GLU A 483 14.78 -0.76 -7.30
C GLU A 483 14.15 -0.82 -8.70
N LEU A 484 13.84 -2.01 -9.20
CA LEU A 484 13.18 -2.21 -10.49
C LEU A 484 11.86 -1.47 -10.60
N SER A 485 11.02 -1.52 -9.55
CA SER A 485 9.75 -0.79 -9.54
C SER A 485 9.99 0.71 -9.68
N THR A 486 10.95 1.26 -8.92
CA THR A 486 11.27 2.68 -8.95
C THR A 486 11.85 3.11 -10.30
N GLU A 487 12.80 2.35 -10.86
CA GLU A 487 13.37 2.62 -12.18
C GLU A 487 12.30 2.60 -13.28
N MET A 488 11.39 1.62 -13.25
CA MET A 488 10.31 1.55 -14.24
C MET A 488 9.31 2.70 -14.13
N ASN A 489 9.08 3.23 -12.93
CA ASN A 489 8.27 4.42 -12.75
C ASN A 489 8.96 5.69 -13.27
N ALA A 490 10.28 5.82 -13.13
CA ALA A 490 11.04 6.91 -13.75
C ALA A 490 11.02 6.84 -15.29
N VAL A 491 11.13 5.63 -15.86
CA VAL A 491 10.99 5.39 -17.30
C VAL A 491 9.57 5.76 -17.78
N ALA A 492 8.54 5.28 -17.08
CA ALA A 492 7.16 5.59 -17.42
C ALA A 492 6.89 7.10 -17.36
N PHE A 493 7.34 7.78 -16.30
CA PHE A 493 7.26 9.22 -16.19
C PHE A 493 7.92 9.93 -17.38
N SER A 494 9.12 9.52 -17.76
CA SER A 494 9.86 10.12 -18.89
C SER A 494 9.11 9.98 -20.21
N LEU A 495 8.43 8.86 -20.44
CA LEU A 495 7.58 8.63 -21.63
C LEU A 495 6.28 9.43 -21.61
N LEU A 496 5.66 9.59 -20.43
CA LEU A 496 4.31 10.15 -20.30
C LEU A 496 4.30 11.67 -20.11
N HIS A 497 5.33 12.20 -19.45
CA HIS A 497 5.40 13.57 -18.96
C HIS A 497 6.77 14.23 -19.12
N GLY A 498 7.85 13.45 -19.22
CA GLY A 498 9.22 13.96 -19.29
C GLY A 498 9.83 14.00 -20.70
N ALA A 499 11.16 13.89 -20.74
CA ALA A 499 11.98 14.16 -21.93
C ALA A 499 11.75 13.21 -23.13
N LEU A 500 11.18 12.03 -22.92
CA LEU A 500 10.86 11.08 -24.00
C LEU A 500 9.44 11.26 -24.56
N ASN A 501 8.60 12.09 -23.95
CA ASN A 501 7.20 12.24 -24.34
C ASN A 501 7.02 12.78 -25.77
N LYS A 502 7.86 13.76 -26.15
CA LYS A 502 7.82 14.34 -27.48
C LYS A 502 8.12 13.28 -28.55
N ASP A 503 9.14 12.46 -28.34
CA ASP A 503 9.49 11.37 -29.24
C ASP A 503 8.40 10.30 -29.28
N ALA A 504 7.82 9.95 -28.14
CA ALA A 504 6.72 8.99 -28.08
C ALA A 504 5.52 9.45 -28.93
N LYS A 505 5.15 10.73 -28.83
CA LYS A 505 4.09 11.35 -29.66
C LYS A 505 4.45 11.36 -31.13
N LEU A 506 5.67 11.78 -31.48
CA LEU A 506 6.15 11.80 -32.87
C LEU A 506 6.11 10.40 -33.53
N ASN A 507 6.34 9.36 -32.73
CA ASN A 507 6.40 7.98 -33.20
C ASN A 507 5.09 7.19 -33.00
N ASN A 508 4.01 7.83 -32.57
CA ASN A 508 2.70 7.19 -32.32
C ASN A 508 2.78 5.95 -31.42
N ILE A 509 3.62 5.99 -30.39
CA ILE A 509 3.76 4.88 -29.44
C ILE A 509 2.51 4.86 -28.54
N ALA A 510 1.86 3.70 -28.46
CA ALA A 510 0.78 3.46 -27.51
C ALA A 510 1.35 3.40 -26.09
N LEU A 511 1.25 4.51 -25.36
CA LEU A 511 1.81 4.66 -24.02
C LEU A 511 1.00 3.88 -22.97
N SER A 512 1.70 3.37 -21.96
CA SER A 512 1.10 2.68 -20.82
C SER A 512 1.42 3.42 -19.53
N GLU A 513 0.38 3.72 -18.73
CA GLU A 513 0.54 4.26 -17.38
C GLU A 513 0.88 3.13 -16.41
N VAL A 514 1.92 3.29 -15.59
CA VAL A 514 2.22 2.33 -14.53
C VAL A 514 1.40 2.67 -13.29
N VAL A 515 0.65 1.69 -12.78
CA VAL A 515 -0.13 1.80 -11.54
C VAL A 515 0.47 0.87 -10.50
N VAL A 516 0.93 1.43 -9.38
CA VAL A 516 1.54 0.64 -8.30
C VAL A 516 0.46 0.17 -7.33
N GLN A 517 0.45 -1.13 -7.04
CA GLN A 517 -0.49 -1.73 -6.10
C GLN A 517 0.16 -2.70 -5.13
N CYS A 518 -0.18 -2.55 -3.87
CA CYS A 518 -0.14 -3.65 -2.91
C CYS A 518 -1.55 -3.92 -2.39
N ALA A 519 -1.72 -4.98 -1.59
CA ALA A 519 -3.02 -5.33 -1.01
C ALA A 519 -3.74 -4.12 -0.39
N SER A 520 -3.02 -3.29 0.39
CA SER A 520 -3.60 -2.12 1.07
C SER A 520 -3.44 -0.80 0.33
N GLY A 521 -2.51 -0.71 -0.64
CA GLY A 521 -2.07 0.56 -1.21
C GLY A 521 -1.32 1.46 -0.21
N LYS A 522 -0.86 0.91 0.93
CA LYS A 522 -0.23 1.69 2.02
C LYS A 522 1.19 1.24 2.32
N ASP A 523 1.36 -0.05 2.55
CA ASP A 523 2.58 -0.58 3.18
C ASP A 523 3.75 -0.63 2.18
N ARG A 524 3.71 -1.61 1.26
CA ARG A 524 4.73 -1.76 0.20
C ARG A 524 4.65 -0.63 -0.82
N THR A 525 3.43 -0.18 -1.14
CA THR A 525 3.20 0.97 -2.01
C THR A 525 3.80 2.25 -1.41
N GLY A 526 3.60 2.50 -0.12
CA GLY A 526 4.20 3.67 0.54
C GLY A 526 5.73 3.65 0.53
N LEU A 527 6.35 2.47 0.72
CA LEU A 527 7.80 2.33 0.60
C LEU A 527 8.30 2.66 -0.81
N GLU A 528 7.66 2.10 -1.85
CA GLU A 528 8.00 2.36 -3.25
C GLU A 528 7.88 3.85 -3.61
N LEU A 529 6.76 4.48 -3.24
CA LEU A 529 6.53 5.91 -3.51
C LEU A 529 7.49 6.84 -2.75
N THR A 530 7.96 6.40 -1.56
CA THR A 530 8.99 7.13 -0.80
C THR A 530 10.33 7.02 -1.51
N ASP A 531 10.71 5.82 -1.95
CA ASP A 531 11.95 5.58 -2.71
C ASP A 531 11.97 6.34 -4.04
N GLN A 532 10.84 6.38 -4.75
CA GLN A 532 10.69 7.18 -5.97
C GLN A 532 10.96 8.67 -5.74
N THR A 533 10.38 9.24 -4.69
CA THR A 533 10.61 10.65 -4.34
C THR A 533 12.08 10.88 -3.97
N PHE A 534 12.66 9.97 -3.19
CA PHE A 534 14.06 10.05 -2.76
C PHE A 534 15.01 10.03 -3.96
N LYS A 535 14.83 9.10 -4.90
CA LYS A 535 15.66 9.03 -6.12
C LYS A 535 15.50 10.25 -7.02
N ALA A 536 14.26 10.69 -7.27
CA ALA A 536 13.99 11.89 -8.06
C ALA A 536 14.61 13.15 -7.42
N ALA A 537 14.58 13.25 -6.09
CA ALA A 537 15.23 14.31 -5.33
C ALA A 537 16.74 14.27 -5.49
N ASN A 538 17.38 13.12 -5.24
CA ASN A 538 18.83 12.99 -5.36
C ASN A 538 19.34 13.29 -6.76
N GLU A 539 18.59 12.93 -7.79
CA GLU A 539 18.92 13.26 -9.18
C GLU A 539 18.88 14.77 -9.43
N LYS A 540 17.75 15.42 -9.14
CA LYS A 540 17.58 16.85 -9.38
C LYS A 540 18.54 17.70 -8.54
N LEU A 541 18.83 17.25 -7.33
CA LEU A 541 19.72 17.93 -6.37
C LEU A 541 21.20 17.58 -6.60
N GLN A 542 21.53 16.87 -7.68
CA GLN A 542 22.89 16.50 -8.08
C GLN A 542 23.67 15.70 -7.02
N LEU A 543 22.95 14.87 -6.26
CA LEU A 543 23.50 14.03 -5.21
C LEU A 543 23.89 12.63 -5.71
N LYS A 544 23.65 12.27 -6.97
CA LYS A 544 24.03 10.96 -7.52
C LYS A 544 25.56 10.79 -7.45
N ILE A 545 26.02 9.75 -6.76
CA ILE A 545 27.45 9.41 -6.64
C ILE A 545 27.89 8.72 -7.94
N ALA A 546 28.62 9.43 -8.79
CA ALA A 546 29.14 8.85 -10.02
C ALA A 546 30.29 7.86 -9.71
N PRO A 547 30.40 6.72 -10.43
CA PRO A 547 31.53 5.78 -10.28
C PRO A 547 32.91 6.42 -10.52
N SER A 548 32.95 7.60 -11.14
CA SER A 548 34.16 8.36 -11.44
C SER A 548 34.65 9.24 -10.29
N ILE A 549 33.91 9.37 -9.19
CA ILE A 549 34.36 10.13 -8.02
C ILE A 549 35.50 9.33 -7.37
N LYS A 550 36.74 9.79 -7.63
CA LYS A 550 37.98 9.17 -7.12
C LYS A 550 38.32 9.64 -5.71
N VAL A 551 37.69 10.72 -5.25
CA VAL A 551 37.95 11.32 -3.93
C VAL A 551 36.95 10.73 -2.95
N GLU A 552 37.39 9.79 -2.12
CA GLU A 552 36.54 9.10 -1.13
C GLU A 552 35.74 10.08 -0.24
N ASN A 553 36.33 11.26 0.08
CA ASN A 553 35.69 12.28 0.89
C ASN A 553 34.49 12.96 0.20
N GLU A 554 34.52 13.18 -1.11
CA GLU A 554 33.42 13.81 -1.85
C GLU A 554 32.24 12.84 -1.99
N ALA A 555 32.51 11.57 -2.29
CA ALA A 555 31.50 10.53 -2.30
C ALA A 555 30.83 10.35 -0.92
N LEU A 556 31.62 10.44 0.17
CA LEU A 556 31.11 10.37 1.53
C LEU A 556 30.21 11.56 1.86
N GLN A 557 30.60 12.79 1.51
CA GLN A 557 29.78 13.99 1.73
C GLN A 557 28.43 13.92 1.00
N LEU A 558 28.42 13.49 -0.27
CA LEU A 558 27.18 13.30 -1.01
C LEU A 558 26.30 12.23 -0.36
N LYS A 559 26.90 11.13 0.10
CA LYS A 559 26.17 10.05 0.80
C LYS A 559 25.54 10.54 2.10
N ASP A 560 26.28 11.30 2.90
CA ASP A 560 25.77 11.89 4.14
C ASP A 560 24.61 12.86 3.84
N GLN A 561 24.73 13.68 2.79
CA GLN A 561 23.67 14.59 2.38
C GLN A 561 22.41 13.87 1.87
N GLN A 562 22.56 12.77 1.12
CA GLN A 562 21.45 11.90 0.74
C GLN A 562 20.73 11.35 1.97
N ILE A 563 21.47 10.89 2.97
CA ILE A 563 20.91 10.37 4.23
C ILE A 563 20.13 11.45 4.97
N GLU A 564 20.68 12.66 5.12
CA GLU A 564 20.00 13.77 5.79
C GLU A 564 18.73 14.21 5.05
N ASN A 565 18.76 14.24 3.71
CA ASN A 565 17.57 14.52 2.90
C ASN A 565 16.49 13.43 3.07
N LEU A 566 16.89 12.16 3.10
CA LEU A 566 15.99 11.04 3.34
C LEU A 566 15.33 11.11 4.72
N LYS A 567 16.11 11.41 5.78
CA LYS A 567 15.57 11.64 7.12
C LYS A 567 14.54 12.76 7.11
N THR A 568 14.84 13.87 6.43
CA THR A 568 13.93 15.02 6.31
C THR A 568 12.63 14.64 5.58
N GLN A 569 12.72 13.87 4.50
CA GLN A 569 11.55 13.35 3.78
C GLN A 569 10.70 12.43 4.67
N VAL A 570 11.33 11.46 5.33
CA VAL A 570 10.65 10.53 6.25
C VAL A 570 10.01 11.27 7.42
N LYS A 571 10.67 12.30 7.96
CA LYS A 571 10.18 13.13 9.06
C LYS A 571 9.03 14.03 8.66
N GLY A 572 9.02 14.54 7.42
CA GLY A 572 7.86 15.24 6.84
C GLY A 572 6.59 14.38 6.84
N GLY A 573 6.75 13.06 6.91
CA GLY A 573 5.68 12.17 7.37
C GLY A 573 4.57 11.93 6.35
N HIS A 574 4.80 12.24 5.07
CA HIS A 574 3.78 12.17 4.02
C HIS A 574 3.21 10.75 3.88
N THR A 575 4.08 9.77 3.66
CA THR A 575 3.69 8.35 3.56
C THR A 575 2.97 7.85 4.82
N GLN A 576 3.45 8.27 6.00
CA GLN A 576 2.86 7.88 7.28
C GLN A 576 1.47 8.48 7.47
N PHE A 577 1.26 9.73 7.06
CA PHE A 577 -0.04 10.40 7.08
C PHE A 577 -1.02 9.73 6.10
N MET A 578 -0.59 9.49 4.85
CA MET A 578 -1.42 8.82 3.84
C MET A 578 -1.83 7.40 4.23
N ALA A 579 -1.06 6.73 5.09
CA ALA A 579 -1.45 5.43 5.62
C ALA A 579 -2.65 5.49 6.60
N SER A 580 -2.88 6.64 7.23
CA SER A 580 -3.98 6.95 8.17
C SER A 580 -5.17 7.65 7.48
N ALA A 581 -4.88 8.60 6.60
CA ALA A 581 -5.85 9.51 6.02
C ALA A 581 -6.66 8.91 4.86
N ASN A 582 -7.78 9.56 4.51
CA ASN A 582 -8.63 9.22 3.37
C ASN A 582 -9.02 7.72 3.33
N GLY A 583 -8.57 6.98 2.31
CA GLY A 583 -8.80 5.55 2.14
C GLY A 583 -7.91 4.64 3.00
N GLY A 584 -7.07 5.23 3.85
CA GLY A 584 -6.22 4.54 4.81
C GLY A 584 -6.98 4.02 6.03
N THR A 585 -6.25 3.67 7.09
CA THR A 585 -6.86 3.21 8.35
C THR A 585 -6.58 4.23 9.43
N ARG A 586 -7.62 4.94 9.91
CA ARG A 586 -7.47 6.07 10.86
C ARG A 586 -6.62 5.70 12.06
N GLY A 587 -5.62 6.54 12.32
CA GLY A 587 -4.65 6.42 13.39
C GLY A 587 -3.61 5.31 13.20
N ALA A 588 -3.66 4.56 12.10
CA ALA A 588 -2.66 3.54 11.75
C ALA A 588 -1.61 4.15 10.81
N HIS A 589 -0.93 5.17 11.30
CA HIS A 589 0.17 5.86 10.63
C HIS A 589 1.34 4.92 10.36
N GLY A 590 2.08 5.22 9.30
CA GLY A 590 3.27 4.47 8.90
C GLY A 590 2.98 3.15 8.20
N ILE A 591 4.06 2.43 7.90
CA ILE A 591 4.04 1.13 7.24
C ILE A 591 4.33 0.00 8.23
N LYS A 592 3.84 -1.20 7.94
CA LYS A 592 4.08 -2.36 8.81
C LYS A 592 5.53 -2.85 8.76
N LYS A 593 5.96 -3.38 9.91
CA LYS A 593 7.29 -3.97 10.12
C LYS A 593 7.62 -5.16 9.21
N ASP A 594 6.63 -5.92 8.74
CA ASP A 594 6.86 -7.02 7.79
C ASP A 594 7.32 -6.54 6.39
N THR A 595 7.22 -5.24 6.13
CA THR A 595 7.81 -4.58 4.96
C THR A 595 9.35 -4.49 5.05
N LEU A 596 9.97 -4.71 6.23
CA LEU A 596 11.43 -4.66 6.42
C LEU A 596 12.23 -5.55 5.46
N ALA A 597 11.66 -6.70 5.06
CA ALA A 597 12.32 -7.60 4.12
C ALA A 597 12.53 -6.97 2.72
N ALA A 598 11.92 -5.82 2.47
CA ALA A 598 11.99 -5.05 1.24
C ALA A 598 13.02 -3.91 1.28
N PHE A 599 13.51 -3.56 2.46
CA PHE A 599 14.42 -2.43 2.63
C PHE A 599 15.81 -2.83 2.14
N PRO A 600 16.54 -1.90 1.49
CA PRO A 600 17.94 -2.12 1.19
C PRO A 600 18.74 -2.35 2.49
N GLN A 601 19.81 -3.15 2.44
CA GLN A 601 20.72 -3.38 3.59
C GLN A 601 21.84 -2.32 3.67
N ASP A 602 21.95 -1.42 2.69
CA ASP A 602 22.82 -0.23 2.70
C ASP A 602 22.33 0.75 3.79
N PRO A 603 23.16 1.65 4.35
CA PRO A 603 22.86 2.73 5.31
C PRO A 603 21.53 3.46 5.23
N TYR A 604 20.80 3.39 4.13
CA TYR A 604 19.43 3.91 4.05
C TYR A 604 18.46 3.14 4.97
N LYS A 605 18.74 1.87 5.30
CA LYS A 605 17.86 1.03 6.14
C LYS A 605 17.48 1.69 7.46
N ASP A 606 18.48 2.16 8.20
CA ASP A 606 18.31 2.74 9.55
C ASP A 606 17.58 4.09 9.47
N ASN A 607 17.66 4.77 8.33
CA ASN A 607 17.06 6.08 8.10
C ASN A 607 15.60 6.00 7.61
N ILE A 608 15.19 4.86 7.05
CA ILE A 608 13.81 4.59 6.64
C ILE A 608 13.00 3.94 7.78
N GLU A 609 13.62 3.58 8.91
CA GLU A 609 12.89 3.05 10.08
C GLU A 609 11.79 4.00 10.57
N GLY A 610 11.94 5.32 10.37
CA GLY A 610 10.89 6.31 10.68
C GLY A 610 9.60 6.20 9.85
N LEU A 611 9.63 5.48 8.72
CA LEU A 611 8.40 5.10 8.00
C LEU A 611 7.57 4.09 8.80
N GLN A 612 8.23 3.27 9.62
CA GLN A 612 7.57 2.27 10.44
C GLN A 612 7.05 2.93 11.70
N GLN A 613 5.78 2.68 12.02
CA GLN A 613 5.22 3.07 13.30
C GLN A 613 4.47 1.87 13.87
N ASN A 614 4.52 1.71 15.18
CA ASN A 614 3.87 0.59 15.84
C ASN A 614 2.36 0.64 15.66
N THR A 615 1.81 1.85 15.50
CA THR A 615 0.40 2.14 15.23
C THR A 615 -0.09 1.49 13.92
N ALA A 616 0.76 1.36 12.89
CA ALA A 616 0.46 0.63 11.65
C ALA A 616 0.01 -0.82 11.90
N SER A 617 0.57 -1.46 12.93
CA SER A 617 0.24 -2.84 13.31
C SER A 617 -1.09 -2.97 14.05
N TYR A 618 -1.73 -1.86 14.42
CA TYR A 618 -3.06 -1.80 15.03
C TYR A 618 -4.14 -1.38 14.01
N ASN A 619 -3.85 -1.49 12.71
CA ASN A 619 -4.86 -1.33 11.66
C ASN A 619 -6.03 -2.33 11.80
N LYS A 620 -5.80 -3.49 12.42
CA LYS A 620 -6.82 -4.45 12.84
C LYS A 620 -7.35 -4.06 14.23
N PHE A 621 -8.67 -4.16 14.43
CA PHE A 621 -9.29 -3.98 15.74
C PHE A 621 -8.85 -5.11 16.68
N LYS A 622 -8.02 -4.77 17.68
CA LYS A 622 -7.48 -5.72 18.68
C LYS A 622 -8.23 -5.56 19.99
N TYR A 623 -8.81 -6.65 20.49
CA TYR A 623 -9.52 -6.74 21.76
C TYR A 623 -9.26 -8.10 22.40
N GLU A 624 -9.65 -8.27 23.65
CA GLU A 624 -9.61 -9.56 24.33
C GLU A 624 -10.86 -10.37 24.03
N ASP A 625 -10.69 -11.44 23.23
CA ASP A 625 -11.75 -12.39 22.96
C ASP A 625 -11.88 -13.35 24.16
N ARG A 626 -12.57 -12.88 25.22
CA ARG A 626 -12.79 -13.63 26.46
C ARG A 626 -13.59 -14.92 26.26
N GLU A 627 -14.29 -15.06 25.12
CA GLU A 627 -14.99 -16.30 24.74
C GLU A 627 -14.05 -17.35 24.12
N LYS A 628 -12.88 -16.95 23.58
CA LYS A 628 -11.88 -17.88 23.01
C LYS A 628 -10.77 -18.29 23.95
N GLN A 629 -10.68 -17.70 25.14
CA GLN A 629 -9.72 -18.10 26.17
C GLN A 629 -10.40 -18.99 27.20
N PRO A 630 -10.49 -20.31 26.94
CA PRO A 630 -9.45 -21.17 27.51
C PRO A 630 -9.06 -22.40 26.65
N LEU A 631 -9.57 -22.61 25.43
CA LEU A 631 -9.27 -23.83 24.68
C LEU A 631 -7.96 -23.72 23.87
N VAL A 632 -7.81 -22.67 23.07
CA VAL A 632 -6.65 -22.52 22.17
C VAL A 632 -5.38 -22.20 22.95
N THR A 633 -5.46 -21.34 23.97
CA THR A 633 -4.30 -21.05 24.84
C THR A 633 -3.93 -22.25 25.71
N LYS A 634 -4.89 -23.07 26.19
CA LYS A 634 -4.56 -24.36 26.84
C LYS A 634 -3.92 -25.33 25.85
N ILE A 635 -4.43 -25.44 24.62
CA ILE A 635 -3.88 -26.36 23.62
C ILE A 635 -2.47 -25.92 23.21
N ILE A 636 -2.25 -24.62 22.95
CA ILE A 636 -0.95 -24.07 22.57
C ILE A 636 0.05 -24.18 23.75
N ASN A 637 -0.36 -23.86 24.98
CA ASN A 637 0.52 -24.01 26.15
C ASN A 637 0.78 -25.48 26.49
N LYS A 638 -0.19 -26.39 26.26
CA LYS A 638 0.02 -27.84 26.44
C LYS A 638 0.93 -28.41 25.36
N ILE A 639 0.85 -27.92 24.11
CA ILE A 639 1.78 -28.25 23.03
C ILE A 639 3.19 -27.71 23.36
N LEU A 640 3.31 -26.44 23.76
CA LEU A 640 4.59 -25.83 24.14
C LEU A 640 5.21 -26.48 25.38
N ASP A 641 4.44 -26.82 26.42
CA ASP A 641 4.94 -27.53 27.60
C ASP A 641 5.38 -28.96 27.27
N THR A 642 4.70 -29.63 26.34
CA THR A 642 5.08 -30.99 25.90
C THR A 642 6.37 -30.96 25.06
N VAL A 643 6.57 -29.91 24.28
CA VAL A 643 7.76 -29.73 23.42
C VAL A 643 8.97 -29.18 24.18
N THR A 644 8.76 -28.38 25.24
CA THR A 644 9.86 -27.71 25.96
C THR A 644 10.27 -28.38 27.28
N LYS A 645 9.47 -29.30 27.82
CA LYS A 645 9.84 -30.08 29.03
C LYS A 645 11.11 -30.94 28.91
N PRO A 646 11.53 -31.45 27.74
CA PRO A 646 12.81 -32.18 27.65
C PRO A 646 14.04 -31.27 27.76
N PHE A 647 13.90 -29.95 27.57
CA PHE A 647 15.02 -29.01 27.42
C PHE A 647 15.29 -28.14 28.66
N LYS A 648 14.57 -28.38 29.76
CA LYS A 648 14.78 -27.67 31.04
C LYS A 648 15.22 -28.63 32.13
N ARG A 649 16.44 -29.17 32.02
CA ARG A 649 17.21 -29.58 33.20
C ARG A 649 18.70 -29.29 32.97
N ASN A 650 19.27 -28.67 34.00
CA ASN A 650 20.69 -28.39 34.27
C ASN A 650 21.27 -27.13 33.61
N LYS A 651 20.94 -25.98 34.21
CA LYS A 651 21.92 -24.91 34.41
C LYS A 651 22.26 -24.92 35.89
N ASP A 652 23.45 -25.41 36.20
CA ASP A 652 24.31 -25.00 37.31
C ASP A 652 25.60 -25.82 37.15
N GLU A 653 26.59 -25.22 36.48
CA GLU A 653 28.03 -25.34 36.79
C GLU A 653 28.88 -24.64 35.71
N GLU A 654 30.04 -24.17 36.15
CA GLU A 654 30.83 -23.06 35.65
C GLU A 654 31.55 -23.25 34.30
N ILE A 655 31.92 -22.09 33.77
CA ILE A 655 32.80 -21.83 32.63
C ILE A 655 34.16 -22.49 32.78
N THR A 656 34.65 -23.21 31.76
CA THR A 656 36.02 -23.11 31.23
C THR A 656 36.10 -23.68 29.80
N SER A 657 36.62 -22.91 28.85
CA SER A 657 36.99 -23.33 27.49
C SER A 657 38.39 -23.98 27.48
N PRO A 658 38.97 -24.54 26.38
CA PRO A 658 38.44 -24.85 25.03
C PRO A 658 38.85 -26.26 24.48
N ALA A 659 38.20 -26.74 23.40
CA ALA A 659 38.81 -27.35 22.19
C ALA A 659 37.84 -28.26 21.39
N ILE A 660 37.62 -27.86 20.14
CA ILE A 660 37.33 -28.62 18.90
C ILE A 660 36.86 -30.09 19.04
N GLU A 661 35.61 -30.36 18.67
CA GLU A 661 35.23 -31.57 17.91
C GLU A 661 33.92 -31.35 17.12
N LYS A 662 33.87 -31.81 15.86
CA LYS A 662 32.74 -31.64 14.94
C LYS A 662 31.47 -32.34 15.47
N PRO A 663 30.25 -31.76 15.39
CA PRO A 663 29.03 -32.48 15.74
C PRO A 663 28.73 -33.59 14.72
N ARG A 664 28.58 -34.82 15.22
CA ARG A 664 27.97 -35.94 14.50
C ARG A 664 26.51 -35.64 14.18
N ILE A 665 26.11 -35.95 12.94
CA ILE A 665 24.72 -35.93 12.49
C ILE A 665 23.94 -37.02 13.23
N ALA A 666 22.90 -36.64 13.97
CA ALA A 666 21.95 -37.57 14.57
C ALA A 666 21.06 -38.17 13.47
N LYS A 667 21.03 -39.50 13.35
CA LYS A 667 20.10 -40.22 12.51
C LYS A 667 18.77 -40.34 13.25
N PHE A 668 17.67 -39.91 12.63
CA PHE A 668 16.31 -40.18 13.08
C PHE A 668 16.04 -41.68 13.01
N SER A 669 15.32 -42.23 14.00
CA SER A 669 14.92 -43.62 13.97
C SER A 669 13.73 -43.82 13.03
N ASP A 670 13.66 -44.96 12.35
CA ASP A 670 12.55 -45.30 11.44
C ASP A 670 11.19 -45.32 12.17
N THR A 671 11.20 -45.47 13.49
CA THR A 671 10.02 -45.41 14.35
C THR A 671 9.42 -44.00 14.44
N ASP A 672 10.26 -42.95 14.44
CA ASP A 672 9.81 -41.55 14.53
C ASP A 672 9.20 -41.08 13.21
N LEU A 673 9.76 -41.52 12.08
CA LEU A 673 9.21 -41.28 10.74
C LEU A 673 7.86 -41.99 10.54
N LYS A 674 7.71 -43.21 11.06
CA LYS A 674 6.47 -43.99 10.96
C LYS A 674 5.34 -43.39 11.79
N ASN A 675 5.65 -42.83 12.96
CA ASN A 675 4.67 -42.13 13.80
C ASN A 675 4.20 -40.82 13.16
N PHE A 676 5.10 -40.08 12.52
CA PHE A 676 4.77 -38.87 11.78
C PHE A 676 3.90 -39.12 10.53
N GLU A 677 4.19 -40.19 9.78
CA GLU A 677 3.36 -40.62 8.63
C GLU A 677 1.94 -41.05 9.08
N ASN A 678 1.81 -41.73 10.22
CA ASN A 678 0.52 -42.14 10.76
C ASN A 678 -0.34 -40.95 11.24
N GLU A 679 0.25 -39.91 11.83
CA GLU A 679 -0.47 -38.67 12.18
C GLU A 679 -0.91 -37.88 10.94
N LYS A 680 -0.09 -37.88 9.89
CA LYS A 680 -0.40 -37.23 8.61
C LYS A 680 -1.57 -37.90 7.87
N VAL A 681 -1.73 -39.22 8.01
CA VAL A 681 -2.89 -39.96 7.47
C VAL A 681 -4.17 -39.61 8.24
N LYS A 682 -4.13 -39.55 9.58
CA LYS A 682 -5.28 -39.12 10.39
C LYS A 682 -5.74 -37.70 10.07
N MET A 683 -4.80 -36.76 9.88
CA MET A 683 -5.14 -35.38 9.49
C MET A 683 -5.76 -35.26 8.10
N LYS A 684 -5.55 -36.23 7.20
CA LYS A 684 -6.21 -36.27 5.88
C LYS A 684 -7.62 -36.86 5.92
N GLU A 685 -7.93 -37.70 6.90
CA GLU A 685 -9.27 -38.28 7.05
C GLU A 685 -10.27 -37.28 7.66
N ASP A 686 -9.80 -36.38 8.53
CA ASP A 686 -10.62 -35.32 9.14
C ASP A 686 -10.89 -34.12 8.20
N ILE A 687 -10.30 -34.13 7.00
CA ILE A 687 -10.50 -33.11 5.97
C ILE A 687 -10.94 -33.80 4.67
N LYS A 688 -12.16 -34.36 4.65
CA LYS A 688 -12.86 -34.69 3.40
C LYS A 688 -13.99 -33.69 3.15
N PRO A 689 -13.90 -32.85 2.10
CA PRO A 689 -15.06 -32.21 1.49
C PRO A 689 -15.90 -33.26 0.77
N GLN A 690 -17.23 -33.08 0.81
CA GLN A 690 -18.17 -33.86 0.00
C GLN A 690 -17.82 -33.74 -1.50
N THR A 691 -17.95 -34.88 -2.16
CA THR A 691 -17.53 -35.23 -3.52
C THR A 691 -18.28 -34.48 -4.62
N HIS A 692 -17.56 -34.08 -5.67
CA HIS A 692 -18.06 -34.12 -7.06
C HIS A 692 -16.90 -34.37 -8.05
N GLY A 693 -17.11 -35.38 -8.91
CA GLY A 693 -16.62 -35.45 -10.30
C GLY A 693 -15.15 -35.75 -10.55
N GLU A 694 -14.85 -36.98 -10.96
CA GLU A 694 -13.55 -37.38 -11.52
C GLU A 694 -13.23 -36.62 -12.83
N HIS A 695 -12.09 -35.95 -12.88
CA HIS A 695 -11.47 -35.50 -14.12
C HIS A 695 -10.20 -36.32 -14.41
N PRO A 696 -9.93 -36.66 -15.69
CA PRO A 696 -8.82 -37.53 -16.06
C PRO A 696 -7.46 -36.85 -15.80
N LYS A 697 -6.49 -37.65 -15.34
CA LYS A 697 -5.14 -37.18 -14.98
C LYS A 697 -4.42 -36.58 -16.19
N PRO A 698 -3.68 -35.46 -16.03
CA PRO A 698 -2.88 -34.88 -17.10
C PRO A 698 -1.70 -35.78 -17.53
N LYS A 699 -1.48 -35.92 -18.85
CA LYS A 699 -0.44 -36.74 -19.50
C LYS A 699 1.02 -36.44 -19.12
N TRP A 700 1.31 -35.38 -18.36
CA TRP A 700 2.68 -35.08 -17.92
C TRP A 700 3.13 -35.91 -16.70
N VAL A 701 2.19 -36.61 -16.04
CA VAL A 701 2.51 -37.49 -14.89
C VAL A 701 3.11 -38.83 -15.35
N GLU A 702 2.81 -39.30 -16.57
CA GLU A 702 3.33 -40.57 -17.10
C GLU A 702 4.83 -40.49 -17.41
N GLY A 703 5.30 -39.37 -17.98
CA GLY A 703 6.72 -39.18 -18.30
C GLY A 703 7.65 -39.00 -17.10
N VAL A 704 7.10 -38.70 -15.90
CA VAL A 704 7.89 -38.60 -14.66
C VAL A 704 8.02 -39.96 -13.97
N ILE A 705 7.06 -40.85 -14.17
CA ILE A 705 7.09 -42.21 -13.61
C ILE A 705 8.06 -43.09 -14.39
N GLU A 706 8.07 -43.01 -15.73
CA GLU A 706 9.03 -43.77 -16.57
C GLU A 706 10.48 -43.38 -16.29
N LYS A 707 10.78 -42.09 -16.11
CA LYS A 707 12.14 -41.63 -15.79
C LYS A 707 12.62 -42.10 -14.40
N ARG A 708 11.70 -42.25 -13.46
CA ARG A 708 12.00 -42.71 -12.09
C ARG A 708 12.25 -44.22 -12.06
N GLN A 709 11.48 -44.99 -12.82
CA GLN A 709 11.68 -46.44 -12.98
C GLN A 709 12.98 -46.76 -13.73
N GLN A 710 13.37 -45.96 -14.73
CA GLN A 710 14.67 -46.11 -15.39
C GLN A 710 15.84 -45.81 -14.44
N GLN A 711 15.73 -44.77 -13.59
CA GLN A 711 16.74 -44.45 -12.59
C GLN A 711 16.88 -45.53 -11.50
N GLU A 712 15.76 -46.11 -11.05
CA GLU A 712 15.77 -47.20 -10.06
C GLU A 712 16.36 -48.49 -10.63
N ALA A 713 16.13 -48.79 -11.92
CA ALA A 713 16.74 -49.93 -12.60
C ALA A 713 18.26 -49.77 -12.76
N THR A 714 18.76 -48.56 -13.06
CA THR A 714 20.22 -48.29 -13.13
C THR A 714 20.89 -48.45 -11.77
N ILE A 715 20.26 -47.96 -10.70
CA ILE A 715 20.79 -48.07 -9.33
C ILE A 715 20.77 -49.52 -8.82
N GLN A 716 19.84 -50.35 -9.28
CA GLN A 716 19.83 -51.79 -8.97
C GLN A 716 20.84 -52.61 -9.79
N SER A 717 21.26 -52.15 -10.97
CA SER A 717 22.32 -52.84 -11.74
C SER A 717 23.75 -52.50 -11.28
N GLU A 718 23.91 -51.44 -10.49
CA GLU A 718 25.20 -50.99 -9.94
C GLU A 718 25.43 -51.43 -8.47
N ARG A 719 24.52 -52.24 -7.91
CA ARG A 719 24.66 -52.93 -6.62
C ARG A 719 24.68 -54.43 -6.84
#